data_AF-A0A4Y7ZLK2-F1
#
_entry.id   AF-A0A4Y7ZLK2-F1
#
_cell.length_a   1.000
_cell.length_b   1.000
_cell.length_c   1.000
_cell.angle_alpha   90.00
_cell.angle_beta   90.00
_cell.angle_gamma   90.00
#
_symmetry.space_group_name_H-M   'P 1'
#
loop_
_entity.id
_entity.type
_entity.pdbx_description
1 polymer ?
#
loop_
_entity_poly.entity_id
_entity_poly.type
_entity_poly.pdbx_seq_one_letter_code
_entity_poly.pdbx_strand_id
1 'polypeptide(L)'
;MLTNLSSLFKGSRPLPCRRVIYAITAVIGFTLCLAGWNIYQETVLTNSYEITYFYQLLLPTLLMALLCGSLLAQSGAVVQTSLGNAFASPSTIGISAGALLGAMVINLVLDDPSIWQVWMAAFVFALVISMLILLLSQVIGGGKLQLILIGMAMSLAVGSLSSAIMIYAEQRMDGLFLWGSGNIGQTDGQLVSIILLPSLLLLALPLFCHRQLDMLSLGDDTANVVGLSVRRWRAILLLIAVLQASLVTAMVGVLGFVGLMAPHIARMLGFNKTKQQLICASVFGALLVIAAELFSRSLPISGFRLPTGVLTVLLGMPFFLYLLTRKKGAMGMAMQESGFGLAALIKLPKFFAIAIPATLVVLTAMKFWPSEVGFEFTAWRMAVAVMAGIGLGMAGCALQALFRNPMASPDISGATSASVLCIIGALQIWPDSSRVDLFLWALVGAGIVVCILFIAMRYQLRVSQLALLGIAISAWCGTIASMVLTFGAGAASVTVLWLTGTTYGADAQIGWLLMAVTVPCCLALLALARNLDLFTLGEDWGLHLGQPLMKLRLLIILLVVLLTAAAVAAVGAIAFVGLLSPHILRLLGQTRHWVLLLGSGLVGAWLLLLADGLGRTLIAPFEIASGILVSIIGGLYFIGLILLGYRRK
;
A
#
# COMPACT_ATOMS: atom_id res chain seq x y z
N MET A 1 24.76 31.73 21.85
CA MET A 1 24.64 32.59 20.65
C MET A 1 23.85 31.96 19.48
N LEU A 2 23.15 30.82 19.67
CA LEU A 2 22.39 30.11 18.62
C LEU A 2 20.85 30.09 18.84
N THR A 3 20.33 30.87 19.78
CA THR A 3 18.90 30.88 20.15
C THR A 3 18.10 32.04 19.55
N ASN A 4 18.74 33.04 18.93
CA ASN A 4 18.09 34.27 18.45
C ASN A 4 17.74 34.31 16.95
N LEU A 5 17.87 33.20 16.20
CA LEU A 5 17.45 33.17 14.78
C LEU A 5 15.95 32.90 14.58
N SER A 6 15.24 32.46 15.63
CA SER A 6 13.80 32.15 15.55
C SER A 6 12.88 33.37 15.64
N SER A 7 13.37 34.50 16.18
CA SER A 7 12.60 35.74 16.34
C SER A 7 12.62 36.64 15.10
N LEU A 8 13.58 36.45 14.18
CA LEU A 8 13.68 37.22 12.94
C LEU A 8 12.67 36.84 11.85
N PHE A 9 11.91 35.76 12.03
CA PHE A 9 10.90 35.30 11.04
C PHE A 9 9.44 35.51 11.49
N LYS A 10 9.21 36.11 12.67
CA LYS A 10 7.87 36.44 13.16
C LYS A 10 7.59 37.92 12.93
N GLY A 11 7.15 38.25 11.72
CA GLY A 11 6.52 39.53 11.44
C GLY A 11 7.30 40.41 10.46
N SER A 12 7.24 40.07 9.17
CA SER A 12 7.42 41.06 8.12
C SER A 12 6.74 40.57 6.84
N ARG A 13 6.02 41.49 6.20
CA ARG A 13 5.34 41.32 4.90
C ARG A 13 6.23 40.58 3.88
N PRO A 14 5.66 39.85 2.89
CA PRO A 14 6.46 39.05 1.97
C PRO A 14 7.29 39.98 1.06
N LEU A 15 8.56 40.19 1.42
CA LEU A 15 9.52 40.96 0.64
C LEU A 15 9.94 40.19 -0.63
N PRO A 16 10.28 40.89 -1.73
CA PRO A 16 10.78 40.32 -2.99
C PRO A 16 12.11 39.54 -2.87
N CYS A 17 12.77 39.57 -1.69
CA CYS A 17 14.05 38.92 -1.42
C CYS A 17 14.05 37.40 -1.64
N ARG A 18 12.93 36.69 -1.43
CA ARG A 18 12.90 35.23 -1.67
C ARG A 18 13.16 34.87 -3.12
N ARG A 19 12.60 35.62 -4.08
CA ARG A 19 12.80 35.36 -5.51
C ARG A 19 14.25 35.59 -5.94
N VAL A 20 14.89 36.60 -5.37
CA VAL A 20 16.30 36.92 -5.60
C VAL A 20 17.19 35.81 -5.04
N ILE A 21 16.91 35.33 -3.82
CA ILE A 21 17.64 34.21 -3.22
C ILE A 21 17.49 32.95 -4.08
N TYR A 22 16.28 32.60 -4.54
CA TYR A 22 16.09 31.44 -5.41
C TYR A 22 16.81 31.59 -6.76
N ALA A 23 16.77 32.77 -7.37
CA ALA A 23 17.46 33.03 -8.62
C ALA A 23 18.99 32.91 -8.46
N ILE A 24 19.54 33.48 -7.38
CA ILE A 24 20.97 33.38 -7.05
C ILE A 24 21.35 31.91 -6.80
N THR A 25 20.57 31.16 -6.02
CA THR A 25 20.85 29.73 -5.80
C THR A 25 20.74 28.90 -7.08
N ALA A 26 19.85 29.25 -8.00
CA ALA A 26 19.70 28.57 -9.28
C ALA A 26 20.89 28.86 -10.21
N VAL A 27 21.38 30.11 -10.25
CA VAL A 27 22.57 30.49 -11.03
C VAL A 27 23.83 29.85 -10.46
N ILE A 28 23.99 29.84 -9.13
CA ILE A 28 25.12 29.16 -8.47
C ILE A 28 25.06 27.65 -8.72
N GLY A 29 23.87 27.04 -8.60
CA GLY A 29 23.71 25.61 -8.92
C GLY A 29 24.02 25.29 -10.38
N PHE A 30 23.55 26.10 -11.32
CA PHE A 30 23.80 25.93 -12.74
C PHE A 30 25.29 26.09 -13.09
N THR A 31 25.96 27.09 -12.51
CA THR A 31 27.40 27.32 -12.72
C THR A 31 28.26 26.22 -12.10
N LEU A 32 27.90 25.70 -10.93
CA LEU A 32 28.56 24.54 -10.33
C LEU A 32 28.35 23.26 -11.17
N CYS A 33 27.15 23.05 -11.73
CA CYS A 33 26.89 21.94 -12.66
C CYS A 33 27.72 22.05 -13.94
N LEU A 34 27.83 23.25 -14.53
CA LEU A 34 28.66 23.49 -15.72
C LEU A 34 30.14 23.28 -15.43
N ALA A 35 30.64 23.79 -14.31
CA ALA A 35 32.01 23.59 -13.88
C ALA A 35 32.30 22.10 -13.61
N GLY A 36 31.39 21.40 -12.92
CA GLY A 36 31.49 19.96 -12.69
C GLY A 36 31.44 19.14 -13.98
N TRP A 37 30.62 19.56 -14.95
CA TRP A 37 30.57 18.95 -16.28
C TRP A 37 31.89 19.11 -17.04
N ASN A 38 32.46 20.32 -17.06
CA ASN A 38 33.74 20.56 -17.72
C ASN A 38 34.87 19.75 -17.07
N ILE A 39 34.92 19.71 -15.73
CA ILE A 39 35.89 18.88 -15.00
C ILE A 39 35.71 17.40 -15.34
N TYR A 40 34.47 16.92 -15.43
CA TYR A 40 34.18 15.53 -15.81
C TYR A 40 34.63 15.21 -17.25
N GLN A 41 34.43 16.13 -18.20
CA GLN A 41 34.91 15.96 -19.58
C GLN A 41 36.45 15.89 -19.63
N GLU A 42 37.14 16.72 -18.87
CA GLU A 42 38.60 16.78 -18.87
C GLU A 42 39.25 15.58 -18.14
N THR A 43 38.56 14.99 -17.16
CA THR A 43 39.14 13.94 -16.29
C THR A 43 38.67 12.52 -16.61
N VAL A 44 37.47 12.34 -17.17
CA VAL A 44 36.83 11.01 -17.33
C VAL A 44 36.55 10.67 -18.79
N LEU A 45 36.57 11.62 -19.74
CA LEU A 45 36.30 11.32 -21.16
C LEU A 45 37.58 11.14 -21.99
N THR A 46 38.70 10.78 -21.36
CA THR A 46 39.97 10.55 -22.07
C THR A 46 40.11 9.13 -22.61
N ASN A 47 39.41 8.14 -22.02
CA ASN A 47 39.45 6.74 -22.43
C ASN A 47 38.23 6.37 -23.28
N SER A 48 38.43 5.64 -24.39
CA SER A 48 37.35 5.21 -25.29
C SER A 48 36.26 4.39 -24.58
N TYR A 49 36.64 3.61 -23.57
CA TYR A 49 35.71 2.90 -22.71
C TYR A 49 34.80 3.86 -21.90
N GLU A 50 35.38 4.88 -21.28
CA GLU A 50 34.66 5.82 -20.42
C GLU A 50 33.71 6.71 -21.21
N ILE A 51 34.11 7.11 -22.43
CA ILE A 51 33.23 7.82 -23.39
C ILE A 51 32.03 6.93 -23.73
N THR A 52 32.27 5.66 -24.07
CA THR A 52 31.21 4.72 -24.44
C THR A 52 30.27 4.48 -23.27
N TYR A 53 30.82 4.23 -22.08
CA TYR A 53 30.05 4.07 -20.84
C TYR A 53 29.18 5.31 -20.55
N PHE A 54 29.75 6.51 -20.69
CA PHE A 54 29.00 7.73 -20.45
C PHE A 54 27.82 7.88 -21.43
N TYR A 55 28.07 7.83 -22.74
CA TYR A 55 27.03 8.09 -23.73
C TYR A 55 26.01 6.97 -23.90
N GLN A 56 26.43 5.71 -23.73
CA GLN A 56 25.56 4.56 -23.96
C GLN A 56 24.85 4.06 -22.70
N LEU A 57 25.42 4.31 -21.50
CA LEU A 57 24.86 3.81 -20.23
C LEU A 57 24.51 4.91 -19.24
N LEU A 58 25.35 5.94 -19.06
CA LEU A 58 25.12 6.92 -17.99
C LEU A 58 24.14 8.01 -18.40
N LEU A 59 24.32 8.60 -19.58
CA LEU A 59 23.48 9.66 -20.12
C LEU A 59 22.01 9.21 -20.31
N PRO A 60 21.71 8.05 -20.95
CA PRO A 60 20.34 7.57 -21.09
C PRO A 60 19.64 7.36 -19.74
N THR A 61 20.32 6.73 -18.78
CA THR A 61 19.80 6.51 -17.43
C THR A 61 19.52 7.81 -16.69
N LEU A 62 20.44 8.80 -16.75
CA LEU A 62 20.21 10.10 -16.10
C LEU A 62 19.04 10.86 -16.73
N LEU A 63 18.90 10.82 -18.06
CA LEU A 63 17.76 11.43 -18.75
C LEU A 63 16.45 10.73 -18.37
N MET A 64 16.45 9.39 -18.27
CA MET A 64 15.30 8.65 -17.77
C MET A 64 14.96 9.00 -16.32
N ALA A 65 15.96 9.05 -15.44
CA ALA A 65 15.76 9.48 -14.05
C ALA A 65 15.14 10.88 -13.96
N LEU A 66 15.59 11.82 -14.80
CA LEU A 66 15.05 13.17 -14.89
C LEU A 66 13.58 13.16 -15.33
N LEU A 67 13.25 12.46 -16.41
CA LEU A 67 11.88 12.41 -16.96
C LEU A 67 10.94 11.70 -16.00
N CYS A 68 11.31 10.51 -15.50
CA CYS A 68 10.51 9.72 -14.57
C CYS A 68 10.25 10.47 -13.26
N GLY A 69 11.30 11.05 -12.67
CA GLY A 69 11.18 11.85 -11.46
C GLY A 69 10.26 13.06 -11.65
N SER A 70 10.40 13.77 -12.78
CA SER A 70 9.58 14.93 -13.11
C SER A 70 8.09 14.58 -13.26
N LEU A 71 7.79 13.52 -14.02
CA LEU A 71 6.44 13.05 -14.30
C LEU A 71 5.74 12.55 -13.04
N LEU A 72 6.41 11.72 -12.23
CA LEU A 72 5.84 11.17 -11.00
C LEU A 72 5.58 12.26 -9.95
N ALA A 73 6.49 13.22 -9.82
CA ALA A 73 6.30 14.34 -8.90
C ALA A 73 5.16 15.26 -9.34
N GLN A 74 5.04 15.55 -10.64
CA GLN A 74 3.92 16.35 -11.15
C GLN A 74 2.58 15.61 -11.00
N SER A 75 2.55 14.32 -11.33
CA SER A 75 1.38 13.45 -11.13
C SER A 75 0.95 13.45 -9.66
N GLY A 76 1.91 13.32 -8.74
CA GLY A 76 1.67 13.47 -7.30
C GLY A 76 1.07 14.82 -6.90
N ALA A 77 1.61 15.93 -7.41
CA ALA A 77 1.06 17.26 -7.13
C ALA A 77 -0.38 17.41 -7.66
N VAL A 78 -0.67 16.89 -8.85
CA VAL A 78 -2.02 16.90 -9.45
C VAL A 78 -3.00 16.06 -8.62
N VAL A 79 -2.63 14.84 -8.25
CA VAL A 79 -3.47 13.94 -7.43
C VAL A 79 -3.76 14.56 -6.06
N GLN A 80 -2.74 15.09 -5.38
CA GLN A 80 -2.89 15.70 -4.06
C GLN A 80 -3.82 16.91 -4.08
N THR A 81 -3.71 17.74 -5.11
CA THR A 81 -4.54 18.95 -5.26
C THR A 81 -5.98 18.59 -5.65
N SER A 82 -6.15 17.69 -6.62
CA SER A 82 -7.47 17.24 -7.11
C SER A 82 -8.28 16.53 -6.03
N LEU A 83 -7.62 15.76 -5.17
CA LEU A 83 -8.23 15.06 -4.05
C LEU A 83 -8.24 15.88 -2.75
N GLY A 84 -7.63 17.06 -2.70
CA GLY A 84 -7.50 17.84 -1.45
C GLY A 84 -6.82 17.06 -0.32
N ASN A 85 -5.99 16.07 -0.65
CA ASN A 85 -5.32 15.20 0.31
C ASN A 85 -3.82 15.23 0.01
N ALA A 86 -3.05 15.84 0.91
CA ALA A 86 -1.61 15.94 0.77
C ALA A 86 -0.93 14.56 0.70
N PHE A 87 -1.50 13.52 1.30
CA PHE A 87 -0.91 12.18 1.32
C PHE A 87 -1.35 11.28 0.16
N ALA A 88 -2.21 11.78 -0.75
CA ALA A 88 -2.58 11.00 -1.92
C ALA A 88 -1.40 10.84 -2.87
N SER A 89 -1.30 9.67 -3.50
CA SER A 89 -0.26 9.36 -4.48
C SER A 89 -0.87 8.69 -5.71
N PRO A 90 -0.23 8.82 -6.89
CA PRO A 90 -0.70 8.14 -8.10
C PRO A 90 -0.73 6.62 -7.94
N SER A 91 0.17 6.04 -7.12
CA SER A 91 0.17 4.60 -6.82
C SER A 91 -1.11 4.11 -6.13
N THR A 92 -1.87 4.98 -5.46
CA THR A 92 -3.16 4.60 -4.83
C THR A 92 -4.31 4.44 -5.83
N ILE A 93 -4.11 4.75 -7.11
CA ILE A 93 -5.14 4.67 -8.18
C ILE A 93 -4.97 3.39 -9.02
N GLY A 94 -4.29 2.37 -8.50
CA GLY A 94 -4.18 1.04 -9.14
C GLY A 94 -3.24 0.95 -10.34
N ILE A 95 -2.47 2.01 -10.62
CA ILE A 95 -1.50 2.07 -11.72
C ILE A 95 -0.46 0.96 -11.62
N SER A 96 0.17 0.83 -10.44
CA SER A 96 1.23 -0.16 -10.19
C SER A 96 0.72 -1.60 -10.33
N ALA A 97 -0.47 -1.88 -9.79
CA ALA A 97 -1.09 -3.19 -9.87
C ALA A 97 -1.42 -3.55 -11.33
N GLY A 98 -1.96 -2.60 -12.11
CA GLY A 98 -2.25 -2.84 -13.52
C GLY A 98 -1.02 -3.00 -14.38
N ALA A 99 0.03 -2.21 -14.17
CA ALA A 99 1.27 -2.36 -14.93
C ALA A 99 1.89 -3.76 -14.74
N LEU A 100 1.97 -4.22 -13.49
CA LEU A 100 2.48 -5.56 -13.14
C LEU A 100 1.63 -6.66 -13.76
N LEU A 101 0.30 -6.57 -13.65
CA LEU A 101 -0.59 -7.54 -14.27
C LEU A 101 -0.43 -7.58 -15.79
N GLY A 102 -0.32 -6.43 -16.46
CA GLY A 102 -0.12 -6.37 -17.91
C GLY A 102 1.17 -7.04 -18.35
N ALA A 103 2.29 -6.75 -17.66
CA ALA A 103 3.57 -7.39 -17.91
C ALA A 103 3.53 -8.91 -17.68
N MET A 104 2.80 -9.39 -16.68
CA MET A 104 2.65 -10.82 -16.42
C MET A 104 1.76 -11.51 -17.46
N VAL A 105 0.63 -10.89 -17.82
CA VAL A 105 -0.31 -11.47 -18.79
C VAL A 105 0.35 -11.64 -20.16
N ILE A 106 1.13 -10.67 -20.62
CA ILE A 106 1.79 -10.78 -21.93
C ILE A 106 2.87 -11.87 -21.95
N ASN A 107 3.64 -12.05 -20.86
CA ASN A 107 4.60 -13.16 -20.70
C ASN A 107 3.92 -14.51 -20.50
N LEU A 108 2.66 -14.53 -20.07
CA LEU A 108 1.88 -15.76 -19.98
C LEU A 108 1.35 -16.18 -21.37
N VAL A 109 0.90 -15.21 -22.17
CA VAL A 109 0.25 -15.43 -23.47
C VAL A 109 1.26 -15.66 -24.60
N LEU A 110 2.40 -14.96 -24.57
CA LEU A 110 3.45 -15.09 -25.57
C LEU A 110 4.66 -15.80 -24.96
N ASP A 111 5.29 -16.71 -25.71
CA ASP A 111 6.42 -17.49 -25.20
C ASP A 111 7.72 -16.67 -25.08
N ASP A 112 7.90 -15.63 -25.91
CA ASP A 112 9.05 -14.72 -25.86
C ASP A 112 8.63 -13.30 -26.29
N PRO A 113 7.90 -12.56 -25.43
CA PRO A 113 7.44 -11.23 -25.78
C PRO A 113 8.61 -10.25 -25.89
N SER A 114 8.61 -9.44 -26.94
CA SER A 114 9.60 -8.36 -27.04
C SER A 114 9.41 -7.34 -25.91
N ILE A 115 10.48 -6.67 -25.51
CA ILE A 115 10.42 -5.68 -24.43
C ILE A 115 9.39 -4.57 -24.70
N TRP A 116 9.19 -4.21 -25.98
CA TRP A 116 8.14 -3.29 -26.42
C TRP A 116 6.73 -3.80 -26.12
N GLN A 117 6.47 -5.10 -26.34
CA GLN A 117 5.18 -5.71 -26.02
C GLN A 117 4.93 -5.70 -24.51
N VAL A 118 5.98 -5.95 -23.71
CA VAL A 118 5.90 -5.88 -22.25
C VAL A 118 5.55 -4.47 -21.78
N TRP A 119 6.24 -3.45 -22.28
CA TRP A 119 5.97 -2.06 -21.95
C TRP A 119 4.58 -1.60 -22.38
N MET A 120 4.15 -1.97 -23.60
CA MET A 120 2.81 -1.64 -24.10
C MET A 120 1.72 -2.32 -23.26
N ALA A 121 1.89 -3.61 -22.94
CA ALA A 121 0.94 -4.33 -22.10
C ALA A 121 0.86 -3.72 -20.69
N ALA A 122 2.01 -3.42 -20.07
CA ALA A 122 2.07 -2.76 -18.78
C ALA A 122 1.36 -1.39 -18.81
N PHE A 123 1.63 -0.57 -19.83
CA PHE A 123 0.98 0.74 -19.99
C PHE A 123 -0.54 0.62 -20.16
N VAL A 124 -1.00 -0.26 -21.05
CA VAL A 124 -2.42 -0.46 -21.34
C VAL A 124 -3.17 -0.98 -20.12
N PHE A 125 -2.66 -2.00 -19.43
CA PHE A 125 -3.34 -2.53 -18.24
C PHE A 125 -3.33 -1.54 -17.08
N ALA A 126 -2.26 -0.76 -16.90
CA ALA A 126 -2.24 0.33 -15.93
C ALA A 126 -3.35 1.35 -16.21
N LEU A 127 -3.57 1.72 -17.48
CA LEU A 127 -4.67 2.60 -17.88
C LEU A 127 -6.05 1.95 -17.67
N VAL A 128 -6.23 0.69 -18.09
CA VAL A 128 -7.51 -0.03 -17.95
C VAL A 128 -7.93 -0.11 -16.49
N ILE A 129 -7.02 -0.53 -15.59
CA ILE A 129 -7.34 -0.68 -14.17
C ILE A 129 -7.59 0.68 -13.51
N SER A 130 -6.75 1.68 -13.81
CA SER A 130 -6.95 3.04 -13.28
C SER A 130 -8.26 3.66 -13.78
N MET A 131 -8.61 3.45 -15.04
CA MET A 131 -9.85 3.94 -15.63
C MET A 131 -11.07 3.23 -15.03
N LEU A 132 -10.99 1.92 -14.79
CA LEU A 132 -12.03 1.17 -14.08
C LEU A 132 -12.27 1.77 -12.69
N ILE A 133 -11.20 2.04 -11.92
CA ILE A 133 -11.29 2.67 -10.59
C ILE A 133 -11.94 4.05 -10.69
N LEU A 134 -11.53 4.89 -11.65
CA LEU A 134 -12.09 6.22 -11.85
C LEU A 134 -13.58 6.17 -12.24
N LEU A 135 -13.97 5.26 -13.14
CA LEU A 135 -15.36 5.09 -13.56
C LEU A 135 -16.23 4.60 -12.42
N LEU A 136 -15.80 3.56 -11.69
CA LEU A 136 -16.52 3.05 -10.52
C LEU A 136 -16.67 4.14 -9.45
N SER A 137 -15.61 4.91 -9.18
CA SER A 137 -15.67 6.03 -8.25
C SER A 137 -16.71 7.08 -8.67
N GLN A 138 -16.81 7.38 -9.97
CA GLN A 138 -17.78 8.34 -10.49
C GLN A 138 -19.23 7.84 -10.42
N VAL A 139 -19.48 6.55 -10.63
CA VAL A 139 -20.83 5.97 -10.50
C VAL A 139 -21.36 6.12 -9.08
N ILE A 140 -20.48 6.15 -8.08
CA ILE A 140 -20.84 6.08 -6.64
C ILE A 140 -20.80 7.49 -5.99
N GLY A 141 -20.77 8.55 -6.80
CA GLY A 141 -20.84 9.95 -6.34
C GLY A 141 -19.50 10.70 -6.37
N GLY A 142 -18.41 10.06 -6.79
CA GLY A 142 -17.13 10.72 -7.09
C GLY A 142 -16.39 11.27 -5.85
N GLY A 143 -16.69 10.72 -4.67
CA GLY A 143 -16.08 11.15 -3.41
C GLY A 143 -14.60 10.76 -3.30
N LYS A 144 -13.79 11.65 -2.71
CA LYS A 144 -12.33 11.47 -2.50
C LYS A 144 -12.00 10.15 -1.79
N LEU A 145 -12.77 9.82 -0.75
CA LEU A 145 -12.59 8.59 0.04
C LEU A 145 -12.98 7.33 -0.73
N GLN A 146 -14.07 7.39 -1.51
CA GLN A 146 -14.51 6.26 -2.33
C GLN A 146 -13.45 5.86 -3.36
N LEU A 147 -12.82 6.84 -4.00
CA LEU A 147 -11.75 6.61 -4.96
C LEU A 147 -10.57 5.86 -4.32
N ILE A 148 -10.17 6.25 -3.11
CA ILE A 148 -9.08 5.59 -2.38
C ILE A 148 -9.46 4.16 -1.99
N LEU A 149 -10.69 3.93 -1.50
CA LEU A 149 -11.14 2.59 -1.11
C LEU A 149 -11.28 1.65 -2.30
N ILE A 150 -11.89 2.10 -3.40
CA ILE A 150 -12.01 1.30 -4.63
C ILE A 150 -10.61 1.02 -5.18
N GLY A 151 -9.72 2.02 -5.18
CA GLY A 151 -8.33 1.87 -5.62
C GLY A 151 -7.58 0.83 -4.80
N MET A 152 -7.70 0.87 -3.47
CA MET A 152 -7.10 -0.12 -2.56
C MET A 152 -7.67 -1.52 -2.80
N ALA A 153 -9.00 -1.67 -2.87
CA ALA A 153 -9.64 -2.95 -3.09
C ALA A 153 -9.25 -3.58 -4.44
N MET A 154 -9.25 -2.77 -5.51
CA MET A 154 -8.81 -3.19 -6.84
C MET A 154 -7.32 -3.55 -6.86
N SER A 155 -6.46 -2.76 -6.21
CA SER A 155 -5.02 -3.02 -6.17
C SER A 155 -4.71 -4.35 -5.47
N LEU A 156 -5.40 -4.66 -4.37
CA LEU A 156 -5.23 -5.92 -3.67
C LEU A 156 -5.77 -7.10 -4.49
N ALA A 157 -6.92 -6.96 -5.14
CA ALA A 157 -7.50 -8.01 -6.00
C ALA A 157 -6.60 -8.30 -7.21
N VAL A 158 -6.15 -7.25 -7.92
CA VAL A 158 -5.22 -7.37 -9.04
C VAL A 158 -3.87 -7.92 -8.57
N GLY A 159 -3.36 -7.44 -7.44
CA GLY A 159 -2.11 -7.94 -6.84
C GLY A 159 -2.19 -9.43 -6.53
N SER A 160 -3.31 -9.91 -6.01
CA SER A 160 -3.51 -11.35 -5.76
C SER A 160 -3.51 -12.18 -7.04
N LEU A 161 -4.11 -11.66 -8.12
CA LEU A 161 -4.07 -12.30 -9.44
C LEU A 161 -2.64 -12.33 -10.00
N SER A 162 -1.90 -11.22 -9.88
CA SER A 162 -0.49 -11.15 -10.25
C SER A 162 0.35 -12.19 -9.50
N SER A 163 0.15 -12.34 -8.19
CA SER A 163 0.87 -13.36 -7.44
C SER A 163 0.47 -14.79 -7.82
N ALA A 164 -0.78 -15.03 -8.22
CA ALA A 164 -1.21 -16.34 -8.72
C ALA A 164 -0.46 -16.73 -9.99
N ILE A 165 -0.37 -15.78 -10.94
CA ILE A 165 0.38 -15.98 -12.19
C ILE A 165 1.86 -16.23 -11.88
N MET A 166 2.43 -15.49 -10.93
CA MET A 166 3.83 -15.64 -10.52
C MET A 166 4.14 -17.01 -9.95
N ILE A 167 3.26 -17.56 -9.10
CA ILE A 167 3.44 -18.92 -8.54
C ILE A 167 3.28 -19.98 -9.63
N TYR A 168 2.31 -19.81 -10.54
CA TYR A 168 2.01 -20.82 -11.55
C TYR A 168 3.05 -20.86 -12.68
N ALA A 169 3.55 -19.70 -13.11
CA ALA A 169 4.42 -19.57 -14.27
C ALA A 169 5.81 -19.06 -13.88
N GLU A 170 6.38 -19.53 -12.76
CA GLU A 170 7.64 -19.03 -12.16
C GLU A 170 8.73 -18.79 -13.21
N GLN A 171 9.05 -19.81 -14.02
CA GLN A 171 10.10 -19.72 -15.06
C GLN A 171 9.82 -18.65 -16.14
N ARG A 172 8.55 -18.39 -16.46
CA ARG A 172 8.17 -17.33 -17.44
C ARG A 172 8.14 -15.95 -16.82
N MET A 173 8.13 -15.86 -15.48
CA MET A 173 8.05 -14.60 -14.74
C MET A 173 9.41 -14.18 -14.16
N ASP A 174 10.47 -14.90 -14.51
CA ASP A 174 11.85 -14.58 -14.12
C ASP A 174 12.20 -13.15 -14.53
N GLY A 175 12.81 -12.40 -13.60
CA GLY A 175 13.18 -11.00 -13.81
C GLY A 175 12.02 -9.98 -13.78
N LEU A 176 10.75 -10.38 -13.89
CA LEU A 176 9.63 -9.44 -13.75
C LEU A 176 9.52 -8.86 -12.35
N PHE A 177 10.04 -9.56 -11.35
CA PHE A 177 10.16 -9.03 -9.99
C PHE A 177 11.14 -7.86 -9.92
N LEU A 178 12.31 -8.03 -10.55
CA LEU A 178 13.33 -6.99 -10.69
C LEU A 178 12.77 -5.77 -11.43
N TRP A 179 12.05 -6.00 -12.53
CA TRP A 179 11.32 -4.94 -13.24
C TRP A 179 10.30 -4.26 -12.32
N GLY A 180 9.45 -5.04 -11.62
CA GLY A 180 8.41 -4.53 -10.73
C GLY A 180 8.94 -3.68 -9.57
N SER A 181 10.18 -3.94 -9.12
CA SER A 181 10.86 -3.19 -8.06
C SER A 181 11.32 -1.77 -8.45
N GLY A 182 11.21 -1.42 -9.75
CA GLY A 182 11.58 -0.10 -10.25
C GLY A 182 13.07 0.04 -10.50
N ASN A 183 13.54 -0.22 -11.73
CA ASN A 183 14.96 -0.21 -12.06
C ASN A 183 15.26 0.68 -13.29
N ILE A 184 15.84 1.85 -13.07
CA ILE A 184 16.25 2.76 -14.16
C ILE A 184 17.48 2.20 -14.91
N GLY A 185 18.26 1.33 -14.29
CA GLY A 185 19.43 0.71 -14.92
C GLY A 185 19.12 -0.15 -16.15
N GLN A 186 17.86 -0.47 -16.41
CA GLN A 186 17.43 -1.28 -17.57
C GLN A 186 17.13 -0.45 -18.83
N THR A 187 17.41 0.87 -18.82
CA THR A 187 17.06 1.78 -19.91
C THR A 187 18.21 2.00 -20.89
N ASP A 188 17.89 2.21 -22.17
CA ASP A 188 18.84 2.54 -23.22
C ASP A 188 18.52 3.89 -23.89
N GLY A 189 19.41 4.33 -24.79
CA GLY A 189 19.24 5.60 -25.52
C GLY A 189 18.02 5.59 -26.47
N GLN A 190 17.68 4.42 -27.03
CA GLN A 190 16.53 4.29 -27.92
C GLN A 190 15.22 4.54 -27.18
N LEU A 191 15.04 3.90 -26.02
CA LEU A 191 13.92 4.18 -25.12
C LEU A 191 13.79 5.68 -24.87
N VAL A 192 14.83 6.32 -24.34
CA VAL A 192 14.81 7.75 -23.98
C VAL A 192 14.28 8.59 -25.15
N SER A 193 14.79 8.36 -26.37
CA SER A 193 14.38 9.10 -27.55
C SER A 193 12.89 8.97 -27.88
N ILE A 194 12.31 7.80 -27.65
CA ILE A 194 10.90 7.51 -27.95
C ILE A 194 9.97 8.16 -26.91
N ILE A 195 10.35 8.12 -25.64
CA ILE A 195 9.54 8.66 -24.54
C ILE A 195 9.76 10.15 -24.27
N LEU A 196 10.81 10.76 -24.82
CA LEU A 196 11.13 12.17 -24.61
C LEU A 196 9.94 13.08 -24.97
N LEU A 197 9.44 12.97 -26.20
CA LEU A 197 8.34 13.82 -26.68
C LEU A 197 7.03 13.58 -25.89
N PRO A 198 6.54 12.33 -25.71
CA PRO A 198 5.40 12.05 -24.84
C PRO A 198 5.55 12.61 -23.42
N SER A 199 6.75 12.48 -22.83
CA SER A 199 7.03 12.96 -21.48
C SER A 199 6.93 14.49 -21.39
N LEU A 200 7.50 15.22 -22.35
CA LEU A 200 7.43 16.68 -22.39
C LEU A 200 5.99 17.17 -22.58
N LEU A 201 5.21 16.53 -23.45
CA LEU A 201 3.79 16.85 -23.64
C LEU A 201 3.01 16.63 -22.36
N LEU A 202 3.19 15.47 -21.71
CA LEU A 202 2.53 15.16 -20.45
C LEU A 202 2.94 16.11 -19.32
N LEU A 203 4.19 16.60 -19.28
CA LEU A 203 4.62 17.62 -18.31
C LEU A 203 3.99 18.99 -18.56
N ALA A 204 3.67 19.31 -19.82
CA ALA A 204 3.06 20.58 -20.20
C ALA A 204 1.55 20.64 -19.87
N LEU A 205 0.83 19.52 -19.97
CA LEU A 205 -0.63 19.48 -19.78
C LEU A 205 -1.11 20.06 -18.43
N PRO A 206 -0.59 19.64 -17.25
CA PRO A 206 -1.00 20.24 -15.98
C PRO A 206 -0.69 21.73 -15.86
N LEU A 207 0.35 22.22 -16.55
CA LEU A 207 0.70 23.64 -16.55
C LEU A 207 -0.33 24.47 -17.33
N PHE A 208 -0.90 23.92 -18.40
CA PHE A 208 -2.04 24.56 -19.09
C PHE A 208 -3.31 24.53 -18.24
N CYS A 209 -3.50 23.48 -17.43
CA CYS A 209 -4.65 23.32 -16.54
C CYS A 209 -4.44 23.90 -15.11
N HIS A 210 -3.40 24.71 -14.88
CA HIS A 210 -3.06 25.17 -13.53
C HIS A 210 -4.17 26.00 -12.86
N ARG A 211 -4.97 26.76 -13.63
CA ARG A 211 -6.06 27.58 -13.09
C ARG A 211 -7.18 26.73 -12.50
N GLN A 212 -7.50 25.61 -13.16
CA GLN A 212 -8.51 24.66 -12.70
C GLN A 212 -8.03 23.94 -11.43
N LEU A 213 -6.74 23.61 -11.36
CA LEU A 213 -6.12 23.11 -10.13
C LEU A 213 -6.13 24.15 -8.99
N ASP A 214 -5.84 25.42 -9.29
CA ASP A 214 -5.95 26.52 -8.32
C ASP A 214 -7.39 26.61 -7.76
N MET A 215 -8.41 26.55 -8.63
CA MET A 215 -9.81 26.56 -8.22
C MET A 215 -10.17 25.34 -7.34
N LEU A 216 -9.74 24.13 -7.73
CA LEU A 216 -9.96 22.91 -6.93
C LEU A 216 -9.26 22.97 -5.56
N SER A 217 -8.12 23.66 -5.47
CA SER A 217 -7.37 23.79 -4.22
C SER A 217 -8.11 24.60 -3.14
N LEU A 218 -9.07 25.44 -3.53
CA LEU A 218 -9.90 26.23 -2.62
C LEU A 218 -10.97 25.37 -1.91
N GLY A 219 -11.31 24.21 -2.48
CA GLY A 219 -12.39 23.34 -2.02
C GLY A 219 -13.45 23.09 -3.08
N ASP A 220 -14.14 21.96 -2.98
CA ASP A 220 -15.12 21.50 -3.98
C ASP A 220 -16.30 22.50 -4.09
N ASP A 221 -16.80 23.00 -2.96
CA ASP A 221 -17.94 23.93 -2.94
C ASP A 221 -17.58 25.29 -3.54
N THR A 222 -16.42 25.84 -3.14
CA THR A 222 -15.91 27.10 -3.68
C THR A 222 -15.61 27.00 -5.17
N ALA A 223 -15.06 25.87 -5.63
CA ALA A 223 -14.78 25.65 -7.05
C ALA A 223 -16.07 25.61 -7.88
N ASN A 224 -17.12 24.93 -7.38
CA ASN A 224 -18.43 24.91 -8.03
C ASN A 224 -19.06 26.31 -8.10
N VAL A 225 -18.97 27.12 -7.05
CA VAL A 225 -19.49 28.51 -7.03
C VAL A 225 -18.79 29.41 -8.06
N VAL A 226 -17.49 29.20 -8.29
CA VAL A 226 -16.71 29.93 -9.32
C VAL A 226 -17.00 29.41 -10.74
N GLY A 227 -17.88 28.42 -10.90
CA GLY A 227 -18.32 27.88 -12.20
C GLY A 227 -17.49 26.71 -12.72
N LEU A 228 -16.58 26.16 -11.92
CA LEU A 228 -15.82 24.97 -12.30
C LEU A 228 -16.70 23.72 -12.15
N SER A 229 -16.83 22.93 -13.20
CA SER A 229 -17.43 21.60 -13.10
C SER A 229 -16.48 20.62 -12.39
N VAL A 230 -16.52 20.59 -11.06
CA VAL A 230 -15.58 19.84 -10.20
C VAL A 230 -15.43 18.39 -10.64
N ARG A 231 -16.55 17.69 -10.90
CA ARG A 231 -16.52 16.27 -11.33
C ARG A 231 -15.76 16.06 -12.65
N ARG A 232 -15.99 16.92 -13.65
CA ARG A 232 -15.37 16.79 -14.98
C ARG A 232 -13.88 17.10 -14.90
N TRP A 233 -13.53 18.22 -14.28
CA TRP A 233 -12.13 18.64 -14.17
C TRP A 233 -11.31 17.73 -13.26
N ARG A 234 -11.88 17.23 -12.17
CA ARG A 234 -11.26 16.19 -11.35
C ARG A 234 -10.94 14.95 -12.19
N ALA A 235 -11.90 14.47 -12.99
CA ALA A 235 -11.69 13.31 -13.86
C ALA A 235 -10.57 13.55 -14.90
N ILE A 236 -10.58 14.70 -15.58
CA ILE A 236 -9.55 15.07 -16.56
C ILE A 236 -8.17 15.15 -15.91
N LEU A 237 -8.05 15.83 -14.78
CA LEU A 237 -6.77 16.00 -14.07
C LEU A 237 -6.24 14.67 -13.53
N LEU A 238 -7.13 13.81 -13.00
CA LEU A 238 -6.74 12.48 -12.57
C LEU A 238 -6.33 11.60 -13.77
N LEU A 239 -6.98 11.72 -14.92
CA LEU A 239 -6.57 11.03 -16.14
C LEU A 239 -5.17 11.47 -16.61
N ILE A 240 -4.87 12.77 -16.57
CA ILE A 240 -3.53 13.29 -16.89
C ILE A 240 -2.50 12.71 -15.92
N ALA A 241 -2.78 12.72 -14.61
CA ALA A 241 -1.89 12.17 -13.60
C ALA A 241 -1.68 10.65 -13.77
N VAL A 242 -2.74 9.93 -14.16
CA VAL A 242 -2.68 8.49 -14.50
C VAL A 242 -1.80 8.28 -15.73
N LEU A 243 -1.97 9.04 -16.82
CA LEU A 243 -1.12 8.94 -18.01
C LEU A 243 0.36 9.18 -17.68
N GLN A 244 0.66 10.19 -16.87
CA GLN A 244 2.02 10.49 -16.41
C GLN A 244 2.64 9.31 -15.64
N ALA A 245 1.92 8.79 -14.64
CA ALA A 245 2.44 7.73 -13.79
C ALA A 245 2.44 6.36 -14.49
N SER A 246 1.46 6.04 -15.33
CA SER A 246 1.43 4.82 -16.13
C SER A 246 2.58 4.78 -17.13
N LEU A 247 2.91 5.91 -17.78
CA LEU A 247 4.05 5.98 -18.70
C LEU A 247 5.35 5.63 -17.98
N VAL A 248 5.58 6.24 -16.80
CA VAL A 248 6.79 5.95 -16.01
C VAL A 248 6.82 4.49 -15.54
N THR A 249 5.70 4.01 -15.00
CA THR A 249 5.62 2.67 -14.42
C THR A 249 5.81 1.58 -15.48
N ALA A 250 5.31 1.78 -16.69
CA ALA A 250 5.48 0.83 -17.78
C ALA A 250 6.94 0.66 -18.21
N MET A 251 7.74 1.74 -18.18
CA MET A 251 9.12 1.71 -18.70
C MET A 251 10.12 1.21 -17.66
N VAL A 252 9.98 1.72 -16.43
CA VAL A 252 10.99 1.56 -15.37
C VAL A 252 10.50 0.65 -14.24
N GLY A 253 9.20 0.35 -14.18
CA GLY A 253 8.59 -0.33 -13.05
C GLY A 253 8.14 0.63 -11.94
N VAL A 254 7.85 0.08 -10.75
CA VAL A 254 7.22 0.86 -9.68
C VAL A 254 8.24 1.72 -8.93
N LEU A 255 8.20 3.03 -9.13
CA LEU A 255 8.95 4.00 -8.33
C LEU A 255 8.07 4.62 -7.25
N GLY A 256 8.26 4.18 -6.00
CA GLY A 256 7.46 4.63 -4.84
C GLY A 256 7.89 5.99 -4.28
N PHE A 257 6.98 6.64 -3.54
CA PHE A 257 7.17 7.86 -2.73
C PHE A 257 7.61 9.16 -3.43
N VAL A 258 8.12 9.12 -4.67
CA VAL A 258 8.54 10.34 -5.42
C VAL A 258 7.39 11.36 -5.53
N GLY A 259 6.21 10.89 -5.94
CA GLY A 259 4.99 11.70 -6.05
C GLY A 259 4.46 12.22 -4.72
N LEU A 260 4.89 11.67 -3.59
CA LEU A 260 4.54 12.16 -2.26
C LEU A 260 5.57 13.18 -1.76
N MET A 261 6.86 12.86 -1.88
CA MET A 261 7.97 13.63 -1.33
C MET A 261 8.17 14.97 -2.05
N ALA A 262 8.34 14.94 -3.37
CA ALA A 262 8.74 16.13 -4.12
C ALA A 262 7.74 17.30 -4.01
N PRO A 263 6.41 17.10 -4.12
CA PRO A 263 5.44 18.17 -3.86
C PRO A 263 5.47 18.69 -2.41
N HIS A 264 5.79 17.87 -1.42
CA HIS A 264 5.93 18.34 -0.04
C HIS A 264 7.20 19.16 0.16
N ILE A 265 8.32 18.73 -0.42
CA ILE A 265 9.58 19.48 -0.40
C ILE A 265 9.36 20.86 -1.02
N ALA A 266 8.71 20.93 -2.19
CA ALA A 266 8.36 22.19 -2.83
C ALA A 266 7.51 23.11 -1.92
N ARG A 267 6.48 22.57 -1.25
CA ARG A 267 5.65 23.34 -0.29
C ARG A 267 6.43 23.80 0.93
N MET A 268 7.28 22.95 1.49
CA MET A 268 8.11 23.31 2.65
C MET A 268 9.09 24.45 2.33
N LEU A 269 9.57 24.50 1.09
CA LEU A 269 10.41 25.59 0.60
C LEU A 269 9.60 26.86 0.26
N GLY A 270 8.27 26.83 0.32
CA GLY A 270 7.40 28.00 0.16
C GLY A 270 6.82 28.20 -1.25
N PHE A 271 6.92 27.20 -2.13
CA PHE A 271 6.29 27.22 -3.46
C PHE A 271 4.81 26.88 -3.36
N ASN A 272 3.97 27.85 -2.99
CA ASN A 272 2.55 27.59 -2.69
C ASN A 272 1.59 27.78 -3.87
N LYS A 273 2.01 28.48 -4.94
CA LYS A 273 1.15 28.67 -6.13
C LYS A 273 1.14 27.41 -6.98
N THR A 274 0.00 26.97 -7.51
CA THR A 274 -0.10 25.71 -8.27
C THR A 274 0.91 25.61 -9.41
N LYS A 275 1.06 26.66 -10.23
CA LYS A 275 2.06 26.64 -11.31
C LYS A 275 3.50 26.48 -10.79
N GLN A 276 3.85 27.16 -9.69
CA GLN A 276 5.16 27.02 -9.06
C GLN A 276 5.33 25.62 -8.47
N GLN A 277 4.29 25.12 -7.83
CA GLN A 277 4.23 23.81 -7.21
C GLN A 277 4.44 22.70 -8.23
N LEU A 278 3.80 22.77 -9.40
CA LEU A 278 3.98 21.79 -10.48
C LEU A 278 5.43 21.78 -10.99
N ILE A 279 5.99 22.95 -11.29
CA ILE A 279 7.36 23.06 -11.83
C ILE A 279 8.40 22.63 -10.79
N CYS A 280 8.31 23.16 -9.57
CA CYS A 280 9.28 22.87 -8.52
C CYS A 280 9.18 21.41 -8.05
N ALA A 281 7.96 20.85 -7.97
CA ALA A 281 7.80 19.43 -7.69
C ALA A 281 8.47 18.58 -8.78
N SER A 282 8.29 18.89 -10.07
CA SER A 282 8.98 18.17 -11.15
C SER A 282 10.50 18.21 -10.99
N VAL A 283 11.08 19.38 -10.70
CA VAL A 283 12.53 19.53 -10.47
C VAL A 283 13.00 18.71 -9.27
N PHE A 284 12.32 18.80 -8.12
CA PHE A 284 12.68 17.98 -6.96
C PHE A 284 12.48 16.49 -7.19
N GLY A 285 11.48 16.11 -7.98
CA GLY A 285 11.25 14.74 -8.41
C GLY A 285 12.41 14.19 -9.21
N ALA A 286 12.84 14.93 -10.24
CA ALA A 286 14.02 14.60 -11.03
C ALA A 286 15.27 14.44 -10.16
N LEU A 287 15.53 15.41 -9.26
CA LEU A 287 16.70 15.36 -8.37
C LEU A 287 16.66 14.17 -7.42
N LEU A 288 15.50 13.82 -6.85
CA LEU A 288 15.36 12.67 -5.97
C LEU A 288 15.66 11.36 -6.70
N VAL A 289 15.15 11.20 -7.92
CA VAL A 289 15.34 9.98 -8.70
C VAL A 289 16.78 9.88 -9.24
N ILE A 290 17.38 10.98 -9.69
CA ILE A 290 18.80 11.04 -10.05
C ILE A 290 19.67 10.67 -8.85
N ALA A 291 19.40 11.23 -7.67
CA ALA A 291 20.15 10.91 -6.46
C ALA A 291 20.01 9.42 -6.08
N ALA A 292 18.82 8.85 -6.21
CA ALA A 292 18.59 7.42 -5.98
C ALA A 292 19.39 6.56 -6.98
N GLU A 293 19.41 6.91 -8.26
CA GLU A 293 20.19 6.19 -9.28
C GLU A 293 21.70 6.30 -9.03
N LEU A 294 22.21 7.48 -8.70
CA LEU A 294 23.62 7.66 -8.36
C LEU A 294 24.01 6.84 -7.12
N PHE A 295 23.14 6.80 -6.11
CA PHE A 295 23.33 5.99 -4.93
C PHE A 295 23.32 4.49 -5.25
N SER A 296 22.37 4.03 -6.08
CA SER A 296 22.30 2.65 -6.59
C SER A 296 23.62 2.23 -7.25
N ARG A 297 24.21 3.10 -8.07
CA ARG A 297 25.49 2.84 -8.74
C ARG A 297 26.69 2.82 -7.78
N SER A 298 26.66 3.63 -6.72
CA SER A 298 27.75 3.72 -5.74
C SER A 298 27.84 2.53 -4.78
N LEU A 299 26.75 1.78 -4.60
CA LEU A 299 26.63 0.68 -3.63
C LEU A 299 26.27 -0.64 -4.30
N PRO A 300 27.19 -1.25 -5.07
CA PRO A 300 27.00 -2.62 -5.53
C PRO A 300 27.11 -3.59 -4.34
N ILE A 301 26.05 -4.34 -4.07
CA ILE A 301 26.03 -5.41 -3.06
C ILE A 301 26.25 -6.72 -3.80
N SER A 302 27.38 -7.39 -3.54
CA SER A 302 27.72 -8.68 -4.17
C SER A 302 27.60 -8.70 -5.71
N GLY A 303 27.95 -7.59 -6.37
CA GLY A 303 27.87 -7.44 -7.84
C GLY A 303 26.49 -7.03 -8.37
N PHE A 304 25.47 -6.96 -7.52
CA PHE A 304 24.13 -6.49 -7.89
C PHE A 304 23.88 -5.05 -7.41
N ARG A 305 23.12 -4.30 -8.20
CA ARG A 305 22.73 -2.92 -7.86
C ARG A 305 21.37 -2.91 -7.18
N LEU A 306 21.21 -2.05 -6.18
CA LEU A 306 19.91 -1.83 -5.57
C LEU A 306 18.96 -1.16 -6.56
N PRO A 307 17.76 -1.70 -6.82
CA PRO A 307 16.81 -1.04 -7.71
C PRO A 307 16.47 0.37 -7.21
N THR A 308 16.38 1.32 -8.14
CA THR A 308 16.06 2.72 -7.83
C THR A 308 14.75 2.91 -7.08
N GLY A 309 13.71 2.14 -7.42
CA GLY A 309 12.40 2.22 -6.77
C GLY A 309 12.45 1.78 -5.31
N VAL A 310 13.33 0.83 -4.99
CA VAL A 310 13.60 0.46 -3.60
C VAL A 310 14.21 1.62 -2.84
N LEU A 311 15.25 2.26 -3.41
CA LEU A 311 15.91 3.39 -2.76
C LEU A 311 14.97 4.57 -2.53
N THR A 312 14.08 4.88 -3.47
CA THR A 312 13.10 5.97 -3.28
C THR A 312 12.10 5.66 -2.18
N VAL A 313 11.69 4.40 -1.99
CA VAL A 313 10.84 3.99 -0.87
C VAL A 313 11.60 4.03 0.47
N LEU A 314 12.84 3.54 0.50
CA LEU A 314 13.68 3.57 1.70
C LEU A 314 13.91 5.01 2.19
N LEU A 315 14.12 5.96 1.28
CA LEU A 315 14.24 7.39 1.60
C LEU A 315 12.88 8.03 1.94
N GLY A 316 11.80 7.57 1.31
CA GLY A 316 10.46 8.11 1.48
C GLY A 316 9.85 7.87 2.85
N MET A 317 10.15 6.74 3.49
CA MET A 317 9.58 6.38 4.80
C MET A 317 10.05 7.31 5.94
N PRO A 318 11.35 7.57 6.16
CA PRO A 318 11.80 8.54 7.16
C PRO A 318 11.23 9.94 6.92
N PHE A 319 11.16 10.38 5.66
CA PHE A 319 10.55 11.66 5.29
C PHE A 319 9.05 11.70 5.61
N PHE A 320 8.33 10.61 5.33
CA PHE A 320 6.90 10.49 5.63
C PHE A 320 6.63 10.52 7.15
N LEU A 321 7.41 9.77 7.93
CA LEU A 321 7.33 9.80 9.40
C LEU A 321 7.58 11.22 9.94
N TYR A 322 8.60 11.88 9.42
CA TYR A 322 8.90 13.26 9.79
C TYR A 322 7.72 14.20 9.51
N LEU A 323 7.05 14.07 8.36
CA LEU A 323 5.86 14.87 8.04
C LEU A 323 4.69 14.61 8.99
N LEU A 324 4.49 13.35 9.42
CA LEU A 324 3.44 13.00 10.38
C LEU A 324 3.65 13.71 11.73
N THR A 325 4.90 13.83 12.20
CA THR A 325 5.19 14.48 13.49
C THR A 325 4.94 16.00 13.50
N ARG A 326 4.95 16.67 12.33
CA ARG A 326 4.78 18.13 12.25
C ARG A 326 3.32 18.59 12.24
N LYS A 327 2.38 17.75 11.79
CA LYS A 327 0.95 18.08 11.84
C LYS A 327 0.38 17.73 13.22
N LYS A 328 0.56 18.64 14.18
CA LYS A 328 -0.15 18.59 15.47
C LYS A 328 -1.65 18.78 15.22
N GLY A 329 -2.38 17.67 15.18
CA GLY A 329 -3.83 17.70 15.22
C GLY A 329 -4.27 17.63 16.67
N ALA A 330 -4.81 18.73 17.21
CA ALA A 330 -5.61 18.68 18.43
C ALA A 330 -6.68 17.58 18.26
N MET A 331 -6.80 16.70 19.26
CA MET A 331 -7.79 15.63 19.34
C MET A 331 -9.16 16.23 19.67
N GLY A 332 -9.63 17.12 18.80
CA GLY A 332 -10.87 17.87 18.95
C GLY A 332 -11.49 18.03 17.57
N MET A 333 -12.71 17.52 17.43
CA MET A 333 -13.45 17.40 16.18
C MET A 333 -12.75 16.53 15.14
N ALA A 334 -12.75 15.22 15.41
CA ALA A 334 -12.89 14.28 14.31
C ALA A 334 -14.13 14.71 13.53
N MET A 335 -13.93 15.21 12.31
CA MET A 335 -14.99 15.25 11.32
C MET A 335 -15.70 13.92 11.42
N GLN A 336 -16.98 13.95 11.76
CA GLN A 336 -17.88 12.84 11.55
C GLN A 336 -17.88 12.69 10.03
N GLU A 337 -16.86 12.01 9.50
CA GLU A 337 -16.95 11.47 8.17
C GLU A 337 -18.27 10.72 8.22
N SER A 338 -19.20 11.15 7.39
CA SER A 338 -20.38 10.37 7.08
C SER A 338 -19.80 9.04 6.62
N GLY A 339 -19.62 8.12 7.56
CA GLY A 339 -19.01 6.85 7.28
C GLY A 339 -19.84 6.20 6.20
N PHE A 340 -19.37 5.09 5.69
CA PHE A 340 -20.31 4.07 5.29
C PHE A 340 -21.23 3.81 6.49
N GLY A 341 -22.31 4.58 6.60
CA GLY A 341 -23.46 4.30 7.43
C GLY A 341 -24.06 3.08 6.77
N LEU A 342 -23.47 1.93 7.09
CA LEU A 342 -23.94 0.63 6.69
C LEU A 342 -25.27 0.44 7.41
N ALA A 343 -26.31 1.06 6.85
CA ALA A 343 -27.66 0.72 7.16
C ALA A 343 -27.75 -0.79 6.93
N ALA A 344 -28.14 -1.52 7.97
CA ALA A 344 -28.32 -2.95 7.90
C ALA A 344 -29.12 -3.27 6.62
N LEU A 345 -28.57 -4.12 5.75
CA LEU A 345 -29.32 -4.62 4.61
C LEU A 345 -30.50 -5.46 5.11
N ILE A 346 -30.24 -6.24 6.16
CA ILE A 346 -31.17 -7.15 6.82
C ILE A 346 -30.90 -7.04 8.32
N LYS A 347 -31.94 -6.99 9.17
CA LYS A 347 -31.77 -7.06 10.63
C LYS A 347 -32.02 -8.50 11.09
N LEU A 348 -30.95 -9.26 11.28
CA LEU A 348 -31.06 -10.61 11.86
C LEU A 348 -31.04 -10.55 13.39
N PRO A 349 -31.78 -11.42 14.09
CA PRO A 349 -31.60 -11.58 15.52
C PRO A 349 -30.22 -12.17 15.83
N LYS A 350 -29.70 -11.85 17.01
CA LYS A 350 -28.31 -12.17 17.43
C LYS A 350 -27.99 -13.66 17.33
N PHE A 351 -28.96 -14.53 17.61
CA PHE A 351 -28.80 -15.98 17.51
C PHE A 351 -28.45 -16.41 16.07
N PHE A 352 -29.22 -15.96 15.07
CA PHE A 352 -28.96 -16.31 13.67
C PHE A 352 -27.67 -15.69 13.14
N ALA A 353 -27.26 -14.52 13.66
CA ALA A 353 -25.98 -13.90 13.29
C ALA A 353 -24.76 -14.75 13.70
N ILE A 354 -24.90 -15.66 14.67
CA ILE A 354 -23.85 -16.60 15.10
C ILE A 354 -24.09 -17.99 14.50
N ALA A 355 -25.33 -18.47 14.54
CA ALA A 355 -25.69 -19.80 14.07
C ALA A 355 -25.45 -19.98 12.56
N ILE A 356 -25.77 -18.98 11.72
CA ILE A 356 -25.60 -19.10 10.27
C ILE A 356 -24.10 -19.26 9.92
N PRO A 357 -23.18 -18.37 10.33
CA PRO A 357 -21.75 -18.59 10.11
C PRO A 357 -21.23 -19.92 10.66
N ALA A 358 -21.66 -20.33 11.86
CA ALA A 358 -21.27 -21.62 12.44
C ALA A 358 -21.69 -22.80 11.56
N THR A 359 -22.95 -22.80 11.07
CA THR A 359 -23.43 -23.84 10.14
C THR A 359 -22.67 -23.83 8.83
N LEU A 360 -22.32 -22.66 8.29
CA LEU A 360 -21.54 -22.55 7.07
C LEU A 360 -20.12 -23.12 7.24
N VAL A 361 -19.47 -22.90 8.39
CA VAL A 361 -18.18 -23.53 8.71
C VAL A 361 -18.31 -25.05 8.70
N VAL A 362 -19.33 -25.60 9.40
CA VAL A 362 -19.54 -27.06 9.47
C VAL A 362 -19.84 -27.66 8.09
N LEU A 363 -20.75 -27.06 7.32
CA LEU A 363 -21.11 -27.56 5.98
C LEU A 363 -19.90 -27.51 5.02
N THR A 364 -19.10 -26.45 5.11
CA THR A 364 -17.86 -26.31 4.31
C THR A 364 -16.83 -27.36 4.73
N ALA A 365 -16.67 -27.60 6.04
CA ALA A 365 -15.79 -28.64 6.55
C ALA A 365 -16.21 -30.03 6.08
N MET A 366 -17.51 -30.34 6.10
CA MET A 366 -18.04 -31.61 5.60
C MET A 366 -17.84 -31.75 4.09
N LYS A 367 -17.99 -30.67 3.33
CA LYS A 367 -17.83 -30.68 1.86
C LYS A 367 -16.39 -30.95 1.42
N PHE A 368 -15.42 -30.38 2.13
CA PHE A 368 -13.99 -30.51 1.83
C PHE A 368 -13.27 -31.45 2.82
N TRP A 369 -14.03 -32.34 3.45
CA TRP A 369 -13.52 -33.29 4.42
C TRP A 369 -12.49 -34.23 3.77
N PRO A 370 -11.37 -34.53 4.44
CA PRO A 370 -10.37 -35.43 3.88
C PRO A 370 -10.89 -36.84 3.62
N SER A 371 -10.40 -37.44 2.55
CA SER A 371 -10.39 -38.89 2.37
C SER A 371 -9.37 -39.55 3.31
N GLU A 372 -9.40 -40.88 3.44
CA GLU A 372 -8.50 -41.62 4.35
C GLU A 372 -7.01 -41.38 4.03
N VAL A 373 -6.67 -41.17 2.76
CA VAL A 373 -5.31 -40.87 2.32
C VAL A 373 -4.98 -39.40 2.61
N GLY A 374 -3.97 -39.15 3.45
CA GLY A 374 -3.56 -37.78 3.80
C GLY A 374 -4.51 -37.08 4.78
N PHE A 375 -5.30 -37.86 5.54
CA PHE A 375 -6.25 -37.35 6.54
C PHE A 375 -5.59 -36.37 7.51
N GLU A 376 -4.46 -36.77 8.11
CA GLU A 376 -3.79 -35.97 9.14
C GLU A 376 -3.36 -34.59 8.62
N PHE A 377 -2.71 -34.54 7.45
CA PHE A 377 -2.29 -33.28 6.82
C PHE A 377 -3.48 -32.37 6.54
N THR A 378 -4.54 -32.93 5.97
CA THR A 378 -5.73 -32.15 5.59
C THR A 378 -6.51 -31.67 6.81
N ALA A 379 -6.63 -32.50 7.85
CA ALA A 379 -7.32 -32.15 9.08
C ALA A 379 -6.64 -30.99 9.79
N TRP A 380 -5.30 -31.04 9.94
CA TRP A 380 -4.54 -29.93 10.52
C TRP A 380 -4.60 -28.68 9.67
N ARG A 381 -4.51 -28.82 8.35
CA ARG A 381 -4.65 -27.71 7.42
C ARG A 381 -6.00 -26.99 7.55
N MET A 382 -7.10 -27.74 7.64
CA MET A 382 -8.43 -27.18 7.86
C MET A 382 -8.55 -26.53 9.24
N ALA A 383 -7.99 -27.14 10.28
CA ALA A 383 -7.97 -26.59 11.64
C ALA A 383 -7.21 -25.26 11.69
N VAL A 384 -6.03 -25.18 11.06
CA VAL A 384 -5.24 -23.96 10.93
C VAL A 384 -6.01 -22.88 10.17
N ALA A 385 -6.67 -23.21 9.05
CA ALA A 385 -7.50 -22.27 8.30
C ALA A 385 -8.63 -21.66 9.16
N VAL A 386 -9.32 -22.50 9.94
CA VAL A 386 -10.39 -22.08 10.87
C VAL A 386 -9.82 -21.16 11.95
N MET A 387 -8.74 -21.57 12.62
CA MET A 387 -8.17 -20.80 13.73
C MET A 387 -7.57 -19.46 13.28
N ALA A 388 -6.87 -19.43 12.15
CA ALA A 388 -6.37 -18.20 11.54
C ALA A 388 -7.53 -17.27 11.16
N GLY A 389 -8.62 -17.84 10.62
CA GLY A 389 -9.83 -17.09 10.26
C GLY A 389 -10.53 -16.47 11.47
N ILE A 390 -10.65 -17.20 12.57
CA ILE A 390 -11.19 -16.69 13.84
C ILE A 390 -10.35 -15.51 14.33
N GLY A 391 -9.02 -15.70 14.37
CA GLY A 391 -8.08 -14.69 14.82
C GLY A 391 -8.16 -13.40 14.00
N LEU A 392 -8.05 -13.50 12.68
CA LEU A 392 -8.10 -12.35 11.77
C LEU A 392 -9.46 -11.66 11.78
N GLY A 393 -10.57 -12.42 11.83
CA GLY A 393 -11.93 -11.88 11.90
C GLY A 393 -12.15 -11.06 13.16
N MET A 394 -11.77 -11.59 14.33
CA MET A 394 -11.89 -10.91 15.62
C MET A 394 -10.92 -9.71 15.73
N ALA A 395 -9.69 -9.85 15.25
CA ALA A 395 -8.71 -8.77 15.21
C ALA A 395 -9.23 -7.58 14.37
N GLY A 396 -9.83 -7.89 13.22
CA GLY A 396 -10.47 -6.89 12.37
C GLY A 396 -11.65 -6.19 13.04
N CYS A 397 -12.54 -6.95 13.70
CA CYS A 397 -13.65 -6.38 14.46
C CYS A 397 -13.17 -5.40 15.55
N ALA A 398 -12.15 -5.80 16.31
CA ALA A 398 -11.58 -4.99 17.37
C ALA A 398 -10.89 -3.72 16.83
N LEU A 399 -10.15 -3.80 15.73
CA LEU A 399 -9.54 -2.63 15.09
C LEU A 399 -10.58 -1.64 14.55
N GLN A 400 -11.64 -2.13 13.91
CA GLN A 400 -12.73 -1.28 13.41
C GLN A 400 -13.44 -0.54 14.53
N ALA A 401 -13.61 -1.19 15.68
CA ALA A 401 -14.17 -0.57 16.89
C ALA A 401 -13.23 0.49 17.47
N LEU A 402 -11.95 0.14 17.64
CA LEU A 402 -10.90 1.01 18.19
C LEU A 402 -10.75 2.30 17.38
N PHE A 403 -10.71 2.17 16.06
CA PHE A 403 -10.53 3.30 15.14
C PHE A 403 -11.86 3.97 14.75
N ARG A 404 -13.01 3.41 15.13
CA ARG A 404 -14.34 3.84 14.64
C ARG A 404 -14.38 3.96 13.12
N ASN A 405 -13.66 3.08 12.45
CA ASN A 405 -13.52 3.09 11.01
C ASN A 405 -13.84 1.68 10.50
N PRO A 406 -14.96 1.48 9.79
CA PRO A 406 -15.32 0.16 9.25
C PRO A 406 -14.32 -0.36 8.21
N MET A 407 -13.41 0.49 7.73
CA MET A 407 -12.36 0.12 6.77
C MET A 407 -11.02 -0.20 7.43
N ALA A 408 -10.94 -0.15 8.76
CA ALA A 408 -9.75 -0.63 9.45
C ALA A 408 -9.64 -2.15 9.30
N SER A 409 -8.46 -2.61 8.92
CA SER A 409 -8.13 -4.04 8.89
C SER A 409 -6.75 -4.27 9.51
N PRO A 410 -6.49 -5.49 10.02
CA PRO A 410 -5.18 -5.84 10.57
C PRO A 410 -4.06 -5.73 9.53
N ASP A 411 -4.35 -6.00 8.26
CA ASP A 411 -3.38 -5.97 7.16
C ASP A 411 -2.81 -4.57 6.90
N ILE A 412 -3.61 -3.54 7.18
CA ILE A 412 -3.24 -2.13 7.01
C ILE A 412 -2.41 -1.63 8.21
N SER A 413 -2.32 -2.38 9.31
CA SER A 413 -1.59 -1.96 10.53
C SER A 413 -0.06 -1.94 10.39
N GLY A 414 0.49 -2.58 9.36
CA GLY A 414 1.93 -2.81 9.20
C GLY A 414 2.41 -4.13 9.81
N ALA A 415 1.65 -4.74 10.74
CA ALA A 415 2.08 -5.94 11.47
C ALA A 415 2.26 -7.15 10.54
N THR A 416 1.34 -7.34 9.57
CA THR A 416 1.42 -8.43 8.59
C THR A 416 2.71 -8.38 7.78
N SER A 417 3.00 -7.23 7.16
CA SER A 417 4.20 -7.07 6.32
C SER A 417 5.49 -7.14 7.13
N ALA A 418 5.51 -6.63 8.36
CA ALA A 418 6.68 -6.73 9.23
C ALA A 418 6.94 -8.18 9.69
N SER A 419 5.88 -8.93 9.99
CA SER A 419 5.97 -10.36 10.33
C SER A 419 6.54 -11.16 9.16
N VAL A 420 5.99 -10.97 7.95
CA VAL A 420 6.49 -11.63 6.73
C VAL A 420 7.93 -11.24 6.44
N LEU A 421 8.31 -9.96 6.58
CA LEU A 421 9.69 -9.54 6.41
C LEU A 421 10.65 -10.25 7.37
N CYS A 422 10.28 -10.41 8.64
CA CYS A 422 11.14 -11.10 9.61
C CYS A 422 11.26 -12.60 9.32
N ILE A 423 10.17 -13.26 8.88
CA ILE A 423 10.21 -14.65 8.41
C ILE A 423 11.16 -14.80 7.23
N ILE A 424 11.00 -13.96 6.20
CA ILE A 424 11.84 -13.98 5.00
C ILE A 424 13.30 -13.72 5.37
N GLY A 425 13.56 -12.70 6.20
CA GLY A 425 14.91 -12.38 6.66
C GLY A 425 15.54 -13.52 7.46
N ALA A 426 14.78 -14.20 8.32
CA ALA A 426 15.25 -15.36 9.06
C ALA A 426 15.62 -16.51 8.13
N LEU A 427 14.82 -16.79 7.10
CA LEU A 427 15.12 -17.83 6.10
C LEU A 427 16.38 -17.53 5.27
N GLN A 428 16.72 -16.25 5.07
CA GLN A 428 17.97 -15.89 4.38
C GLN A 428 19.21 -16.07 5.25
N ILE A 429 19.09 -15.78 6.56
CA ILE A 429 20.22 -15.90 7.49
C ILE A 429 20.39 -17.35 7.95
N TRP A 430 19.27 -18.04 8.18
CA TRP A 430 19.18 -19.42 8.66
C TRP A 430 18.20 -20.21 7.78
N PRO A 431 18.67 -20.80 6.67
CA PRO A 431 17.84 -21.58 5.75
C PRO A 431 17.12 -22.75 6.43
N ASP A 432 17.74 -23.36 7.44
CA ASP A 432 17.21 -24.51 8.19
C ASP A 432 16.33 -24.10 9.39
N SER A 433 15.82 -22.87 9.41
CA SER A 433 14.95 -22.37 10.49
C SER A 433 13.75 -23.29 10.70
N SER A 434 13.55 -23.74 11.94
CA SER A 434 12.39 -24.56 12.27
C SER A 434 11.10 -23.75 12.20
N ARG A 435 9.95 -24.43 12.09
CA ARG A 435 8.64 -23.76 12.08
C ARG A 435 8.35 -22.97 13.34
N VAL A 436 8.88 -23.41 14.48
CA VAL A 436 8.79 -22.68 15.74
C VAL A 436 9.58 -21.38 15.65
N ASP A 437 10.78 -21.42 15.08
CA ASP A 437 11.62 -20.23 14.91
C ASP A 437 10.94 -19.23 13.98
N LEU A 438 10.41 -19.68 12.84
CA LEU A 438 9.66 -18.81 11.92
C LEU A 438 8.43 -18.18 12.61
N PHE A 439 7.73 -18.92 13.48
CA PHE A 439 6.63 -18.39 14.27
C PHE A 439 7.09 -17.31 15.25
N LEU A 440 8.24 -17.50 15.91
CA LEU A 440 8.83 -16.51 16.79
C LEU A 440 9.31 -15.26 16.03
N TRP A 441 9.93 -15.43 14.85
CA TRP A 441 10.35 -14.31 14.00
C TRP A 441 9.17 -13.48 13.51
N ALA A 442 8.04 -14.11 13.20
CA ALA A 442 6.79 -13.39 12.90
C ALA A 442 6.35 -12.50 14.08
N LEU A 443 6.38 -13.04 15.31
CA LEU A 443 6.06 -12.28 16.52
C LEU A 443 7.03 -11.12 16.77
N VAL A 444 8.32 -11.31 16.49
CA VAL A 444 9.33 -10.23 16.58
C VAL A 444 8.98 -9.08 15.63
N GLY A 445 8.70 -9.38 14.36
CA GLY A 445 8.30 -8.38 13.37
C GLY A 445 7.06 -7.60 13.78
N ALA A 446 6.06 -8.31 14.30
CA ALA A 446 4.85 -7.71 14.85
C ALA A 446 5.13 -6.84 16.10
N GLY A 447 6.03 -7.28 16.98
CA GLY A 447 6.47 -6.54 18.16
C GLY A 447 7.15 -5.21 17.83
N ILE A 448 7.94 -5.16 16.75
CA ILE A 448 8.53 -3.91 16.23
C ILE A 448 7.42 -2.93 15.84
N VAL A 449 6.37 -3.39 15.15
CA VAL A 449 5.24 -2.54 14.76
C VAL A 449 4.47 -2.04 15.98
N VAL A 450 4.25 -2.89 16.99
CA VAL A 450 3.64 -2.45 18.28
C VAL A 450 4.47 -1.33 18.91
N CYS A 451 5.80 -1.45 18.91
CA CYS A 451 6.68 -0.40 19.44
C CYS A 451 6.56 0.91 18.64
N ILE A 452 6.52 0.85 17.31
CA ILE A 452 6.35 2.02 16.46
C ILE A 452 4.98 2.67 16.71
N LEU A 453 3.90 1.89 16.76
CA LEU A 453 2.55 2.38 17.05
C LEU A 453 2.46 2.98 18.46
N PHE A 454 3.16 2.38 19.44
CA PHE A 454 3.25 2.90 20.80
C PHE A 454 3.89 4.28 20.84
N ILE A 455 5.03 4.45 20.17
CA ILE A 455 5.72 5.74 20.04
C ILE A 455 4.81 6.74 19.31
N ALA A 456 4.18 6.33 18.22
CA ALA A 456 3.28 7.15 17.43
C ALA A 456 2.07 7.65 18.25
N MET A 457 1.52 6.83 19.15
CA MET A 457 0.43 7.23 20.04
C MET A 457 0.83 8.32 21.05
N ARG A 458 2.12 8.42 21.42
CA ARG A 458 2.61 9.54 22.25
C ARG A 458 2.52 10.89 21.53
N TYR A 459 2.46 10.89 20.20
CA TYR A 459 2.30 12.09 19.38
C TYR A 459 0.85 12.49 19.11
N GLN A 460 -0.14 11.84 19.77
CA GLN A 460 -1.58 12.12 19.62
C GLN A 460 -2.05 12.14 18.14
N LEU A 461 -1.55 11.21 17.33
CA LEU A 461 -1.94 11.11 15.93
C LEU A 461 -3.45 10.80 15.79
N ARG A 462 -4.08 11.40 14.77
CA ARG A 462 -5.46 11.07 14.38
C ARG A 462 -5.54 9.62 13.89
N VAL A 463 -6.73 9.02 13.99
CA VAL A 463 -6.99 7.67 13.47
C VAL A 463 -6.55 7.50 12.01
N SER A 464 -6.87 8.46 11.15
CA SER A 464 -6.47 8.42 9.73
C SER A 464 -4.95 8.50 9.54
N GLN A 465 -4.24 9.17 10.44
CA GLN A 465 -2.77 9.23 10.44
C GLN A 465 -2.15 7.90 10.91
N LEU A 466 -2.78 7.20 11.87
CA LEU A 466 -2.34 5.87 12.30
C LEU A 466 -2.53 4.82 11.19
N ALA A 467 -3.65 4.89 10.45
CA ALA A 467 -3.85 4.03 9.28
C ALA A 467 -2.81 4.31 8.18
N LEU A 468 -2.55 5.59 7.89
CA LEU A 468 -1.51 6.00 6.95
C LEU A 468 -0.09 5.56 7.37
N LEU A 469 0.21 5.60 8.66
CA LEU A 469 1.46 5.08 9.23
C LEU A 469 1.59 3.58 8.96
N GLY A 470 0.53 2.81 9.21
CA GLY A 470 0.51 1.37 8.92
C GLY A 470 0.75 1.06 7.44
N ILE A 471 0.07 1.77 6.51
CA ILE A 471 0.32 1.63 5.05
C ILE A 471 1.78 1.92 4.70
N ALA A 472 2.37 2.96 5.29
CA ALA A 472 3.77 3.31 5.05
C ALA A 472 4.73 2.23 5.57
N ILE A 473 4.47 1.67 6.76
CA ILE A 473 5.23 0.54 7.32
C ILE A 473 5.10 -0.68 6.41
N SER A 474 3.89 -1.01 5.95
CA SER A 474 3.67 -2.13 5.02
C SER A 474 4.42 -1.96 3.71
N ALA A 475 4.38 -0.77 3.11
CA ALA A 475 5.12 -0.48 1.89
C ALA A 475 6.64 -0.59 2.08
N TRP A 476 7.15 -0.15 3.22
CA TRP A 476 8.57 -0.24 3.55
C TRP A 476 9.01 -1.69 3.76
N CYS A 477 8.26 -2.46 4.56
CA CYS A 477 8.54 -3.87 4.79
C CYS A 477 8.41 -4.69 3.50
N GLY A 478 7.39 -4.42 2.69
CA GLY A 478 7.20 -5.03 1.38
C GLY A 478 8.38 -4.77 0.45
N THR A 479 8.90 -3.54 0.43
CA THR A 479 10.07 -3.18 -0.40
C THR A 479 11.33 -3.90 0.05
N ILE A 480 11.56 -4.05 1.36
CA ILE A 480 12.72 -4.81 1.86
C ILE A 480 12.54 -6.30 1.58
N ALA A 481 11.33 -6.85 1.70
CA ALA A 481 11.02 -8.22 1.31
C ALA A 481 11.25 -8.43 -0.20
N SER A 482 10.93 -7.42 -1.02
CA SER A 482 11.26 -7.39 -2.45
C SER A 482 12.78 -7.42 -2.71
N MET A 483 13.59 -6.74 -1.90
CA MET A 483 15.05 -6.84 -2.05
C MET A 483 15.53 -8.27 -1.83
N VAL A 484 14.96 -8.97 -0.85
CA VAL A 484 15.32 -10.38 -0.61
C VAL A 484 15.01 -11.25 -1.83
N LEU A 485 13.89 -11.01 -2.51
CA LEU A 485 13.56 -11.68 -3.77
C LEU A 485 14.57 -11.42 -4.90
N THR A 486 15.25 -10.28 -4.84
CA THR A 486 16.23 -9.87 -5.85
C THR A 486 17.61 -10.47 -5.61
N PHE A 487 18.04 -10.57 -4.35
CA PHE A 487 19.40 -11.00 -3.98
C PHE A 487 19.47 -12.44 -3.43
N GLY A 488 18.35 -12.99 -2.97
CA GLY A 488 18.28 -14.34 -2.41
C GLY A 488 18.16 -15.39 -3.50
N ALA A 489 19.25 -16.10 -3.78
CA ALA A 489 19.25 -17.21 -4.73
C ALA A 489 18.32 -18.35 -4.23
N GLY A 490 17.33 -18.73 -5.03
CA GLY A 490 16.52 -19.94 -4.82
C GLY A 490 15.35 -19.85 -3.83
N ALA A 491 15.02 -18.66 -3.30
CA ALA A 491 13.92 -18.48 -2.33
C ALA A 491 12.73 -17.65 -2.85
N ALA A 492 12.65 -17.43 -4.17
CA ALA A 492 11.67 -16.54 -4.76
C ALA A 492 10.23 -17.05 -4.58
N SER A 493 9.97 -18.29 -4.99
CA SER A 493 8.68 -18.97 -4.80
C SER A 493 8.27 -19.04 -3.32
N VAL A 494 9.18 -19.41 -2.42
CA VAL A 494 8.92 -19.47 -0.97
C VAL A 494 8.53 -18.09 -0.42
N THR A 495 9.22 -17.04 -0.84
CA THR A 495 8.93 -15.68 -0.39
C THR A 495 7.59 -15.18 -0.91
N VAL A 496 7.25 -15.46 -2.18
CA VAL A 496 5.93 -15.14 -2.74
C VAL A 496 4.82 -15.90 -2.01
N LEU A 497 5.06 -17.15 -1.62
CA LEU A 497 4.13 -17.97 -0.83
C LEU A 497 3.83 -17.32 0.54
N TRP A 498 4.85 -16.78 1.22
CA TRP A 498 4.66 -16.03 2.47
C TRP A 498 3.94 -14.69 2.28
N LEU A 499 4.20 -13.98 1.17
CA LEU A 499 3.56 -12.71 0.84
C LEU A 499 2.10 -12.86 0.40
N THR A 500 1.72 -14.01 -0.16
CA THR A 500 0.35 -14.28 -0.64
C THR A 500 -0.52 -14.95 0.39
N GLY A 501 0.09 -15.69 1.31
CA GLY A 501 -0.57 -16.46 2.33
C GLY A 501 -1.20 -17.74 1.80
N THR A 502 -0.78 -18.87 2.35
CA THR A 502 -1.31 -20.20 2.01
C THR A 502 -1.41 -21.05 3.27
N THR A 503 -2.35 -21.97 3.26
CA THR A 503 -2.52 -23.03 4.25
C THR A 503 -1.62 -24.25 3.94
N TYR A 504 -0.76 -24.16 2.93
CA TYR A 504 0.09 -25.27 2.50
C TYR A 504 1.09 -25.64 3.59
N GLY A 505 1.28 -26.95 3.73
CA GLY A 505 2.21 -27.49 4.69
C GLY A 505 1.78 -27.31 6.14
N ALA A 506 0.60 -26.78 6.48
CA ALA A 506 0.14 -26.69 7.86
C ALA A 506 0.13 -28.08 8.54
N ASP A 507 0.76 -28.17 9.71
CA ASP A 507 0.89 -29.39 10.50
C ASP A 507 0.37 -29.21 11.93
N ALA A 508 0.45 -30.27 12.72
CA ALA A 508 0.08 -30.26 14.13
C ALA A 508 0.86 -29.21 14.93
N GLN A 509 2.16 -29.05 14.68
CA GLN A 509 3.02 -28.14 15.43
C GLN A 509 2.58 -26.69 15.27
N ILE A 510 2.40 -26.22 14.04
CA ILE A 510 1.88 -24.89 13.75
C ILE A 510 0.46 -24.73 14.28
N GLY A 511 -0.38 -25.77 14.15
CA GLY A 511 -1.75 -25.77 14.68
C GLY A 511 -1.80 -25.52 16.18
N TRP A 512 -0.98 -26.22 16.97
CA TRP A 512 -0.92 -26.01 18.42
C TRP A 512 -0.36 -24.64 18.80
N LEU A 513 0.70 -24.16 18.13
CA LEU A 513 1.26 -22.82 18.36
C LEU A 513 0.23 -21.72 18.06
N LEU A 514 -0.48 -21.85 16.94
CA LEU A 514 -1.54 -20.92 16.57
C LEU A 514 -2.66 -20.92 17.60
N MET A 515 -3.13 -22.10 18.05
CA MET A 515 -4.16 -22.22 19.08
C MET A 515 -3.72 -21.60 20.42
N ALA A 516 -2.46 -21.83 20.83
CA ALA A 516 -1.90 -21.31 22.07
C ALA A 516 -1.92 -19.78 22.14
N VAL A 517 -1.84 -19.07 21.01
CA VAL A 517 -1.95 -17.61 20.95
C VAL A 517 -3.39 -17.14 20.69
N THR A 518 -4.07 -17.77 19.73
CA THR A 518 -5.38 -17.31 19.24
C THR A 518 -6.47 -17.45 20.29
N VAL A 519 -6.57 -18.60 20.96
CA VAL A 519 -7.61 -18.86 21.98
C VAL A 519 -7.56 -17.84 23.12
N PRO A 520 -6.43 -17.62 23.83
CA PRO A 520 -6.41 -16.65 24.93
C PRO A 520 -6.64 -15.21 24.45
N CYS A 521 -6.12 -14.83 23.28
CA CYS A 521 -6.35 -13.49 22.74
C CYS A 521 -7.82 -13.26 22.37
N CYS A 522 -8.49 -14.25 21.77
CA CYS A 522 -9.90 -14.20 21.45
C CYS A 522 -10.76 -14.10 22.73
N LEU A 523 -10.46 -14.91 23.76
CA LEU A 523 -11.15 -14.82 25.05
C LEU A 523 -10.96 -13.45 25.72
N ALA A 524 -9.74 -12.90 25.67
CA ALA A 524 -9.46 -11.55 26.17
C ALA A 524 -10.25 -10.47 25.41
N LEU A 525 -10.34 -10.55 24.08
CA LEU A 525 -11.16 -9.62 23.28
C LEU A 525 -12.66 -9.73 23.62
N LEU A 526 -13.17 -10.95 23.85
CA LEU A 526 -14.56 -11.16 24.27
C LEU A 526 -14.84 -10.56 25.65
N ALA A 527 -13.89 -10.68 26.59
CA ALA A 527 -13.99 -10.01 27.89
C ALA A 527 -14.03 -8.48 27.75
N LEU A 528 -13.33 -7.93 26.75
CA LEU A 528 -13.31 -6.51 26.42
C LEU A 528 -14.50 -6.04 25.55
N ALA A 529 -15.44 -6.91 25.19
CA ALA A 529 -16.55 -6.57 24.28
C ALA A 529 -17.36 -5.35 24.76
N ARG A 530 -17.62 -5.24 26.06
CA ARG A 530 -18.32 -4.06 26.63
C ARG A 530 -17.49 -2.79 26.50
N ASN A 531 -16.18 -2.89 26.66
CA ASN A 531 -15.29 -1.74 26.49
C ASN A 531 -15.28 -1.26 25.03
N LEU A 532 -15.30 -2.20 24.07
CA LEU A 532 -15.43 -1.90 22.64
C LEU A 532 -16.77 -1.26 22.27
N ASP A 533 -17.88 -1.71 22.87
CA ASP A 533 -19.20 -1.06 22.70
C ASP A 533 -19.11 0.43 23.10
N LEU A 534 -18.51 0.71 24.26
CA LEU A 534 -18.32 2.09 24.75
C LEU A 534 -17.37 2.91 23.87
N PHE A 535 -16.34 2.29 23.29
CA PHE A 535 -15.50 2.98 22.31
C PHE A 535 -16.30 3.48 21.13
N THR A 536 -17.40 2.85 20.71
CA THR A 536 -18.18 3.36 19.56
C THR A 536 -19.01 4.62 19.86
N LEU A 537 -19.27 4.92 21.14
CA LEU A 537 -20.11 6.06 21.53
C LEU A 537 -19.39 7.41 21.44
N GLY A 538 -18.07 7.45 21.55
CA GLY A 538 -17.31 8.71 21.68
C GLY A 538 -16.19 8.58 22.70
N GLU A 539 -15.10 9.30 22.50
CA GLU A 539 -13.98 9.25 23.47
C GLU A 539 -14.37 9.99 24.75
N ASP A 540 -15.09 11.10 24.57
CA ASP A 540 -15.66 11.88 25.66
C ASP A 540 -16.55 11.00 26.53
N TRP A 541 -17.48 10.25 25.95
CA TRP A 541 -18.34 9.33 26.70
C TRP A 541 -17.56 8.23 27.43
N GLY A 542 -16.52 7.68 26.80
CA GLY A 542 -15.65 6.69 27.44
C GLY A 542 -14.94 7.22 28.68
N LEU A 543 -14.43 8.45 28.62
CA LEU A 543 -13.79 9.11 29.78
C LEU A 543 -14.78 9.37 30.91
N HIS A 544 -15.97 9.88 30.61
CA HIS A 544 -17.01 10.13 31.61
C HIS A 544 -17.49 8.85 32.29
N LEU A 545 -17.43 7.70 31.61
CA LEU A 545 -17.76 6.39 32.15
C LEU A 545 -16.56 5.69 32.85
N GLY A 546 -15.44 6.41 33.06
CA GLY A 546 -14.28 5.92 33.81
C GLY A 546 -13.36 4.97 33.04
N GLN A 547 -13.43 4.91 31.71
CA GLN A 547 -12.56 4.04 30.94
C GLN A 547 -11.10 4.53 30.92
N PRO A 548 -10.12 3.66 31.25
CA PRO A 548 -8.72 3.99 31.07
C PRO A 548 -8.33 3.87 29.58
N LEU A 549 -8.73 4.88 28.77
CA LEU A 549 -8.62 4.86 27.31
C LEU A 549 -7.24 4.41 26.82
N MET A 550 -6.16 5.01 27.33
CA MET A 550 -4.80 4.67 26.87
C MET A 550 -4.45 3.20 27.12
N LYS A 551 -4.74 2.66 28.31
CA LYS A 551 -4.43 1.26 28.65
C LYS A 551 -5.24 0.29 27.81
N LEU A 552 -6.53 0.58 27.61
CA LEU A 552 -7.41 -0.24 26.78
C LEU A 552 -6.99 -0.22 25.31
N ARG A 553 -6.65 0.95 24.76
CA ARG A 553 -6.13 1.05 23.38
C ARG A 553 -4.88 0.20 23.20
N LEU A 554 -3.93 0.31 24.13
CA LEU A 554 -2.69 -0.46 24.09
C LEU A 554 -2.94 -1.96 24.15
N LEU A 555 -3.80 -2.39 25.07
CA LEU A 555 -4.16 -3.79 25.20
C LEU A 555 -4.85 -4.31 23.94
N ILE A 556 -5.80 -3.58 23.36
CA ILE A 556 -6.50 -3.98 22.14
C ILE A 556 -5.52 -4.07 20.96
N ILE A 557 -4.63 -3.07 20.79
CA ILE A 557 -3.61 -3.09 19.73
C ILE A 557 -2.69 -4.29 19.91
N LEU A 558 -2.24 -4.57 21.13
CA LEU A 558 -1.40 -5.72 21.43
C LEU A 558 -2.09 -7.04 21.06
N LEU A 559 -3.34 -7.24 21.50
CA LEU A 559 -4.12 -8.44 21.20
C LEU A 559 -4.36 -8.62 19.70
N VAL A 560 -4.73 -7.55 19.00
CA VAL A 560 -4.90 -7.55 17.55
C VAL A 560 -3.61 -7.94 16.84
N VAL A 561 -2.49 -7.32 17.22
CA VAL A 561 -1.21 -7.56 16.56
C VAL A 561 -0.71 -8.98 16.84
N LEU A 562 -0.91 -9.52 18.05
CA LEU A 562 -0.61 -10.91 18.37
C LEU A 562 -1.46 -11.90 17.55
N LEU A 563 -2.78 -11.67 17.45
CA LEU A 563 -3.66 -12.48 16.60
C LEU A 563 -3.23 -12.45 15.13
N THR A 564 -2.85 -11.27 14.64
CA THR A 564 -2.42 -11.07 13.26
C THR A 564 -1.09 -11.79 13.00
N ALA A 565 -0.12 -11.61 13.90
CA ALA A 565 1.20 -12.22 13.80
C ALA A 565 1.14 -13.75 13.87
N ALA A 566 0.32 -14.31 14.77
CA ALA A 566 0.13 -15.75 14.88
C ALA A 566 -0.52 -16.33 13.62
N ALA A 567 -1.55 -15.65 13.08
CA ALA A 567 -2.17 -16.06 11.82
C ALA A 567 -1.16 -15.99 10.65
N VAL A 568 -0.35 -14.93 10.58
CA VAL A 568 0.67 -14.75 9.54
C VAL A 568 1.81 -15.76 9.66
N ALA A 569 2.21 -16.11 10.88
CA ALA A 569 3.18 -17.17 11.12
C ALA A 569 2.71 -18.54 10.63
N ALA A 570 1.41 -18.80 10.72
CA ALA A 570 0.83 -20.09 10.37
C ALA A 570 0.45 -20.20 8.89
N VAL A 571 -0.05 -19.11 8.29
CA VAL A 571 -0.70 -19.13 6.97
C VAL A 571 -0.17 -18.03 6.05
N GLY A 572 0.81 -17.23 6.46
CA GLY A 572 1.31 -16.09 5.69
C GLY A 572 0.36 -14.90 5.62
N ALA A 573 0.66 -13.92 4.77
CA ALA A 573 -0.10 -12.68 4.67
C ALA A 573 -1.44 -12.87 3.94
N ILE A 574 -2.52 -13.03 4.70
CA ILE A 574 -3.88 -13.10 4.18
C ILE A 574 -4.55 -11.73 4.30
N ALA A 575 -4.95 -11.15 3.17
CA ALA A 575 -5.71 -9.90 3.14
C ALA A 575 -7.23 -10.09 3.30
N PHE A 576 -7.93 -9.01 3.65
CA PHE A 576 -9.40 -8.85 3.64
C PHE A 576 -10.21 -9.61 4.69
N VAL A 577 -9.74 -10.72 5.28
CA VAL A 577 -10.54 -11.49 6.28
C VAL A 577 -11.03 -10.59 7.41
N GLY A 578 -10.11 -9.85 8.04
CA GLY A 578 -10.44 -8.93 9.13
C GLY A 578 -11.27 -7.71 8.70
N LEU A 579 -11.33 -7.44 7.39
CA LEU A 579 -12.13 -6.34 6.85
C LEU A 579 -13.56 -6.81 6.55
N LEU A 580 -13.69 -7.88 5.76
CA LEU A 580 -14.96 -8.47 5.30
C LEU A 580 -15.80 -9.01 6.44
N SER A 581 -15.17 -9.74 7.35
CA SER A 581 -15.89 -10.53 8.33
C SER A 581 -16.78 -9.70 9.28
N PRO A 582 -16.24 -8.70 10.02
CA PRO A 582 -17.07 -7.82 10.82
C PRO A 582 -18.01 -6.96 9.97
N HIS A 583 -17.64 -6.65 8.73
CA HIS A 583 -18.47 -5.87 7.82
C HIS A 583 -19.75 -6.63 7.41
N ILE A 584 -19.64 -7.92 7.07
CA ILE A 584 -20.77 -8.81 6.80
C ILE A 584 -21.73 -8.82 7.99
N LEU A 585 -21.23 -8.96 9.22
CA LEU A 585 -22.07 -8.97 10.41
C LEU A 585 -22.79 -7.64 10.67
N ARG A 586 -22.15 -6.51 10.37
CA ARG A 586 -22.80 -5.18 10.46
C ARG A 586 -23.90 -5.00 9.41
N LEU A 587 -23.72 -5.53 8.20
CA LEU A 587 -24.77 -5.56 7.17
C LEU A 587 -25.98 -6.41 7.60
N LEU A 588 -25.76 -7.43 8.44
CA LEU A 588 -26.80 -8.23 9.10
C LEU A 588 -27.41 -7.54 10.34
N GLY A 589 -27.09 -6.25 10.55
CA GLY A 589 -27.67 -5.40 11.58
C GLY A 589 -27.09 -5.59 12.98
N GLN A 590 -25.95 -6.27 13.11
CA GLN A 590 -25.32 -6.46 14.41
C GLN A 590 -24.51 -5.22 14.83
N THR A 591 -24.69 -4.80 16.07
CA THR A 591 -23.99 -3.63 16.66
C THR A 591 -23.28 -3.94 17.97
N ARG A 592 -23.69 -4.98 18.71
CA ARG A 592 -23.07 -5.35 19.98
C ARG A 592 -21.77 -6.13 19.74
N HIS A 593 -20.69 -5.70 20.36
CA HIS A 593 -19.35 -6.24 20.08
C HIS A 593 -19.19 -7.70 20.47
N TRP A 594 -19.93 -8.22 21.46
CA TRP A 594 -19.84 -9.65 21.77
C TRP A 594 -20.36 -10.52 20.61
N VAL A 595 -21.42 -10.07 19.92
CA VAL A 595 -21.95 -10.75 18.72
C VAL A 595 -21.03 -10.50 17.53
N LEU A 596 -20.57 -9.25 17.36
CA LEU A 596 -19.67 -8.90 16.26
C LEU A 596 -18.35 -9.67 16.35
N LEU A 597 -17.77 -9.82 17.53
CA LEU A 597 -16.54 -10.56 17.75
C LEU A 597 -16.74 -12.05 17.43
N LEU A 598 -17.69 -12.73 18.06
CA LEU A 598 -17.95 -14.16 17.79
C LEU A 598 -18.36 -14.40 16.33
N GLY A 599 -19.32 -13.63 15.82
CA GLY A 599 -19.80 -13.73 14.45
C GLY A 599 -18.70 -13.44 13.43
N SER A 600 -17.85 -12.44 13.68
CA SER A 600 -16.71 -12.14 12.81
C SER A 600 -15.61 -13.20 12.90
N GLY A 601 -15.41 -13.84 14.05
CA GLY A 601 -14.53 -15.00 14.14
C GLY A 601 -15.03 -16.13 13.24
N LEU A 602 -16.33 -16.46 13.33
CA LEU A 602 -16.93 -17.55 12.56
C LEU A 602 -17.02 -17.26 11.05
N VAL A 603 -17.37 -16.04 10.65
CA VAL A 603 -17.33 -15.66 9.23
C VAL A 603 -15.89 -15.67 8.71
N GLY A 604 -14.92 -15.26 9.52
CA GLY A 604 -13.51 -15.35 9.16
C GLY A 604 -13.02 -16.79 8.97
N ALA A 605 -13.39 -17.70 9.88
CA ALA A 605 -13.16 -19.14 9.73
C ALA A 605 -13.79 -19.69 8.46
N TRP A 606 -15.05 -19.33 8.19
CA TRP A 606 -15.74 -19.79 7.00
C TRP A 606 -15.06 -19.31 5.71
N LEU A 607 -14.70 -18.04 5.62
CA LEU A 607 -14.04 -17.48 4.44
C LEU A 607 -12.71 -18.18 4.14
N LEU A 608 -11.87 -18.41 5.16
CA LEU A 608 -10.59 -19.07 4.96
C LEU A 608 -10.73 -20.57 4.70
N LEU A 609 -11.64 -21.25 5.38
CA LEU A 609 -11.90 -22.67 5.13
C LEU A 609 -12.46 -22.90 3.73
N LEU A 610 -13.34 -22.01 3.26
CA LEU A 610 -13.89 -22.06 1.91
C LEU A 610 -12.81 -21.76 0.87
N ALA A 611 -11.95 -20.76 1.10
CA ALA A 611 -10.82 -20.46 0.22
C ALA A 611 -9.81 -21.60 0.17
N ASP A 612 -9.48 -22.22 1.30
CA ASP A 612 -8.62 -23.39 1.35
C ASP A 612 -9.22 -24.59 0.60
N GLY A 613 -10.51 -24.88 0.82
CA GLY A 613 -11.21 -25.96 0.12
C GLY A 613 -11.25 -25.75 -1.40
N LEU A 614 -11.65 -24.55 -1.84
CA LEU A 614 -11.64 -24.20 -3.26
C LEU A 614 -10.24 -24.23 -3.86
N GLY A 615 -9.24 -23.73 -3.13
CA GLY A 615 -7.83 -23.72 -3.54
C GLY A 615 -7.30 -25.11 -3.87
N ARG A 616 -7.73 -26.13 -3.11
CA ARG A 616 -7.39 -27.54 -3.35
C ARG A 616 -8.10 -28.15 -4.55
N THR A 617 -9.32 -27.69 -4.86
CA THR A 617 -10.19 -28.36 -5.85
C THR A 617 -10.21 -27.72 -7.23
N LEU A 618 -9.99 -26.40 -7.36
CA LEU A 618 -10.29 -25.68 -8.60
C LEU A 618 -9.34 -26.00 -9.76
N ILE A 619 -8.06 -26.26 -9.49
CA ILE A 619 -7.02 -26.51 -10.51
C ILE A 619 -6.22 -27.79 -10.17
N ALA A 620 -6.86 -28.75 -9.49
CA ALA A 620 -6.20 -30.00 -9.10
C ALA A 620 -5.51 -30.67 -10.32
N PRO A 621 -4.26 -31.15 -10.21
CA PRO A 621 -3.47 -31.36 -8.98
C PRO A 621 -2.71 -30.13 -8.45
N PHE A 622 -2.75 -28.99 -9.16
CA PHE A 622 -2.19 -27.74 -8.66
C PHE A 622 -3.15 -27.08 -7.67
N GLU A 623 -2.59 -26.41 -6.66
CA GLU A 623 -3.40 -25.72 -5.66
C GLU A 623 -3.25 -24.20 -5.81
N ILE A 624 -4.34 -23.47 -5.58
CA ILE A 624 -4.32 -22.01 -5.47
C ILE A 624 -4.20 -21.60 -4.00
N ALA A 625 -3.26 -20.71 -3.72
CA ALA A 625 -3.06 -20.13 -2.38
C ALA A 625 -4.37 -19.55 -1.82
N SER A 626 -4.71 -19.91 -0.58
CA SER A 626 -5.97 -19.49 0.06
C SER A 626 -6.07 -17.97 0.21
N GLY A 627 -4.97 -17.26 0.48
CA GLY A 627 -4.95 -15.80 0.58
C GLY A 627 -5.26 -15.10 -0.75
N ILE A 628 -4.90 -15.72 -1.89
CA ILE A 628 -5.24 -15.22 -3.22
C ILE A 628 -6.76 -15.28 -3.43
N LEU A 629 -7.37 -16.43 -3.14
CA LEU A 629 -8.81 -16.62 -3.30
C LEU A 629 -9.61 -15.68 -2.41
N VAL A 630 -9.22 -15.52 -1.13
CA VAL A 630 -9.88 -14.55 -0.23
C VAL A 630 -9.76 -13.13 -0.76
N SER A 631 -8.59 -12.75 -1.31
CA SER A 631 -8.38 -11.39 -1.83
C SER A 631 -9.23 -11.09 -3.06
N ILE A 632 -9.39 -12.06 -3.97
CA ILE A 632 -10.28 -11.94 -5.14
C ILE A 632 -11.74 -11.82 -4.67
N ILE A 633 -12.20 -12.71 -3.80
CA ILE A 633 -13.56 -12.69 -3.25
C ILE A 633 -13.82 -11.36 -2.54
N GLY A 634 -12.88 -10.91 -1.72
CA GLY A 634 -12.97 -9.69 -0.95
C GLY A 634 -13.02 -8.42 -1.79
N GLY A 635 -12.16 -8.33 -2.80
CA GLY A 635 -12.14 -7.21 -3.74
C GLY A 635 -13.46 -7.10 -4.52
N LEU A 636 -13.95 -8.21 -5.07
CA LEU A 636 -15.21 -8.25 -5.81
C LEU A 636 -16.41 -7.91 -4.91
N TYR A 637 -16.44 -8.46 -3.69
CA TYR A 637 -17.47 -8.15 -2.71
C TYR A 637 -17.49 -6.66 -2.34
N PHE A 638 -16.32 -6.05 -2.13
CA PHE A 638 -16.23 -4.63 -1.84
C PHE A 638 -16.77 -3.78 -2.98
N ILE A 639 -16.37 -4.06 -4.21
CA ILE A 639 -16.84 -3.32 -5.38
C ILE A 639 -18.36 -3.47 -5.52
N GLY A 640 -18.88 -4.69 -5.39
CA GLY A 640 -20.32 -4.96 -5.45
C GLY A 640 -21.13 -4.20 -4.39
N LEU A 641 -20.63 -4.16 -3.15
CA LEU A 641 -21.26 -3.40 -2.07
C LEU A 641 -21.28 -1.91 -2.32
N ILE A 642 -20.16 -1.35 -2.78
CA ILE A 642 -20.06 0.09 -3.04
C ILE A 642 -21.08 0.47 -4.13
N LEU A 643 -21.24 -0.37 -5.16
CA LEU A 643 -22.25 -0.18 -6.20
C LEU A 643 -23.69 -0.26 -5.66
N LEU A 644 -23.97 -1.19 -4.74
CA LEU A 644 -25.30 -1.37 -4.13
C LEU A 644 -25.65 -0.25 -3.13
N GLY A 645 -24.67 0.20 -2.33
CA GLY A 645 -24.86 1.23 -1.31
C GLY A 645 -25.19 2.60 -1.91
N TYR A 646 -24.75 2.88 -3.13
CA TYR A 646 -25.09 4.11 -3.84
C TYR A 646 -26.55 4.16 -4.31
N ARG A 647 -27.13 3.04 -4.76
CA ARG A 647 -28.53 2.99 -5.23
C ARG A 647 -29.58 3.26 -4.14
N ARG A 648 -29.17 3.32 -2.87
CA ARG A 648 -30.05 3.51 -1.70
C ARG A 648 -30.00 4.92 -1.11
N LYS A 649 -29.16 5.81 -1.65
CA LYS A 649 -29.20 7.26 -1.40
C LYS A 649 -29.83 7.93 -2.61
#